data_AF-A0A8T3Z664-F1
#
_entry.id   AF-A0A8T3Z664-F1
#
_cell.length_a   1.000
_cell.length_b   1.000
_cell.length_c   1.000
_cell.angle_alpha   90.00
_cell.angle_beta   90.00
_cell.angle_gamma   90.00
#
_symmetry.space_group_name_H-M   'P 1'
#
loop_
_entity.id
_entity.type
_entity.pdbx_description
1 polymer ?
#
loop_
_entity_poly.entity_id
_entity_poly.type
_entity_poly.pdbx_seq_one_letter_code
_entity_poly.pdbx_strand_id
1 'polypeptide(L)'
;MRKNELLACLAFSLSFIAFSSGSQASTVCLSGCDFASIQEAINNAASGGEVVVTDSAEYGGQILLNKSVALRSTGNATIWSDSASPTVSVVSGDSVLEGFTVIYNGTGSSTSAVEATSVTNFTLRNNTLTNTMSTNNGWGLHLYSSTSCTASSNAVRTGGPGSSNYGMFIEFSSTNNTLENNAIFTDGDESNYGIYIDGSNDNIVKGNAVSTSGGAENFGIGMNLLSGASVSSNNVTTNGTDGNYGISMVDVTSSSVDGNSIRTGDSTGSGENHGIRIRTSDGNRIQSNTIDADGGPESGMFFDGSNHNVLSRITINVLQPSGYGVFLTASSGNNTFRDSAISAASSTDVKDDNIGFSTRNYFVNSSLDEGDIAFSAGSDGKIFVQRKMSFRSVDQTSQPITGASLNVTDGNQTTQTDNPTQSIGGTSGSGGDSDVVTITEYVANSTGRLVFGPYLFSSASGALSGSVSFSPASNVSIVTATLSPPPAAASSGGGGRSSRSPASPAPQQAQPVQEEVAIEQPIEEAAPVEGPVEVEQPVRRTSDAASFSPPASRPQSNPITGLFALGIDGKSLGGVTGMLVAADGSPNPATFLGLVSVAIAGSVVYIKRKVIFRKRETKEYADQGREAGVAGEAREGEDRDFAGSREGAEGRPEEEQ
;
A
#
# COMPACT_ATOMS: atom_id res chain seq x y z
N MET A 1 37.20 58.90 22.65
CA MET A 1 35.82 58.40 22.45
C MET A 1 35.70 58.01 20.99
N ARG A 2 35.18 56.84 20.56
CA ARG A 2 34.89 55.52 21.15
C ARG A 2 35.15 54.55 19.95
N LYS A 3 35.77 53.36 20.01
CA LYS A 3 35.97 52.39 21.09
C LYS A 3 34.70 52.15 21.89
N ASN A 4 33.80 51.34 21.34
CA ASN A 4 32.87 50.45 22.07
C ASN A 4 32.10 49.46 21.16
N GLU A 5 31.81 49.80 19.89
CA GLU A 5 30.83 49.01 19.10
C GLU A 5 31.41 47.76 18.40
N LEU A 6 32.68 47.77 17.98
CA LEU A 6 33.32 46.58 17.39
C LEU A 6 33.61 45.43 18.39
N LEU A 7 33.28 45.62 19.68
CA LEU A 7 33.52 44.64 20.74
C LEU A 7 32.30 43.75 21.03
N ALA A 8 31.10 44.14 20.58
CA ALA A 8 29.86 43.39 20.85
C ALA A 8 29.78 42.09 20.02
N CYS A 9 30.06 42.16 18.71
CA CYS A 9 29.96 41.01 17.81
C CYS A 9 31.09 39.97 17.97
N LEU A 10 32.18 40.31 18.65
CA LEU A 10 33.29 39.38 18.93
C LEU A 10 33.22 38.77 20.36
N ALA A 11 32.26 39.20 21.18
CA ALA A 11 32.07 38.73 22.56
C ALA A 11 30.89 37.75 22.72
N PHE A 12 30.02 37.63 21.72
CA PHE A 12 28.89 36.68 21.73
C PHE A 12 29.16 35.38 20.94
N SER A 13 30.34 35.26 20.32
CA SER A 13 30.79 34.11 19.54
C SER A 13 31.89 33.29 20.23
N LEU A 14 32.23 33.61 21.48
CA LEU A 14 33.37 33.03 22.20
C LEU A 14 33.05 32.60 23.64
N SER A 15 31.81 32.14 23.89
CA SER A 15 31.37 31.69 25.22
C SER A 15 30.52 30.40 25.21
N PHE A 16 30.58 29.60 24.13
CA PHE A 16 30.08 28.21 24.15
C PHE A 16 30.97 27.19 23.43
N ILE A 17 32.27 27.47 23.28
CA ILE A 17 33.27 26.38 23.30
C ILE A 17 33.52 26.04 24.77
N ALA A 18 32.50 25.47 25.40
CA ALA A 18 32.77 24.47 26.41
C ALA A 18 33.50 23.35 25.67
N PHE A 19 34.75 23.07 26.04
CA PHE A 19 35.32 21.78 25.69
C PHE A 19 34.40 20.75 26.32
N SER A 20 33.64 20.02 25.49
CA SER A 20 33.36 18.63 25.79
C SER A 20 34.72 17.92 25.80
N SER A 21 35.40 18.01 26.95
CA SER A 21 36.34 16.99 27.39
C SER A 21 35.60 15.68 27.22
N GLY A 22 35.93 14.93 26.17
CA GLY A 22 35.13 13.80 25.70
C GLY A 22 34.88 12.90 26.89
N SER A 23 33.61 12.82 27.33
CA SER A 23 33.28 12.10 28.55
C SER A 23 33.70 10.67 28.33
N GLN A 24 34.73 10.24 29.05
CA GLN A 24 35.22 8.87 28.94
C GLN A 24 34.03 7.95 29.21
N ALA A 25 33.73 7.07 28.27
CA ALA A 25 32.53 6.26 28.32
C ALA A 25 32.55 5.42 29.59
N SER A 26 31.49 5.54 30.41
CA SER A 26 31.38 4.82 31.68
C SER A 26 31.36 3.32 31.40
N THR A 27 32.41 2.61 31.82
CA THR A 27 32.51 1.17 31.57
C THR A 27 31.69 0.38 32.57
N VAL A 28 31.07 -0.71 32.10
CA VAL A 28 30.34 -1.67 32.93
C VAL A 28 30.86 -3.08 32.63
N CYS A 29 31.16 -3.82 33.70
CA CYS A 29 31.43 -5.26 33.69
C CYS A 29 31.38 -5.79 35.13
N LEU A 30 31.31 -7.12 35.31
CA LEU A 30 31.22 -7.75 36.64
C LEU A 30 32.45 -7.49 37.54
N SER A 31 33.61 -7.16 36.97
CA SER A 31 34.81 -6.80 37.74
C SER A 31 35.83 -6.00 36.93
N GLY A 32 36.30 -4.87 37.45
CA GLY A 32 37.41 -4.09 36.88
C GLY A 32 37.00 -2.88 36.03
N CYS A 33 35.71 -2.65 35.85
CA CYS A 33 35.13 -1.47 35.19
C CYS A 33 34.75 -0.38 36.20
N ASP A 34 34.36 0.80 35.69
CA ASP A 34 33.92 1.94 36.50
C ASP A 34 32.67 1.63 37.34
N PHE A 35 31.76 0.81 36.80
CA PHE A 35 30.52 0.39 37.45
C PHE A 35 30.28 -1.12 37.34
N ALA A 36 29.66 -1.70 38.36
CA ALA A 36 29.23 -3.10 38.37
C ALA A 36 27.79 -3.30 37.86
N SER A 37 27.01 -2.23 37.67
CA SER A 37 25.63 -2.30 37.19
C SER A 37 25.29 -1.22 36.15
N ILE A 38 24.45 -1.59 35.18
CA ILE A 38 24.04 -0.71 34.07
C ILE A 38 23.29 0.53 34.58
N GLN A 39 22.33 0.34 35.51
CA GLN A 39 21.54 1.47 36.01
C GLN A 39 22.37 2.47 36.81
N GLU A 40 23.38 2.01 37.57
CA GLU A 40 24.30 2.91 38.28
C GLU A 40 25.15 3.73 37.31
N ALA A 41 25.64 3.11 36.23
CA ALA A 41 26.37 3.81 35.17
C ALA A 41 25.49 4.88 34.47
N ILE A 42 24.23 4.56 34.13
CA ILE A 42 23.26 5.54 33.61
C ILE A 42 23.03 6.67 34.64
N ASN A 43 22.82 6.32 35.91
CA ASN A 43 22.56 7.29 36.98
C ASN A 43 23.75 8.25 37.21
N ASN A 44 24.99 7.84 36.92
CA ASN A 44 26.18 8.67 37.01
C ASN A 44 26.61 9.35 35.69
N ALA A 45 26.19 8.83 34.52
CA ALA A 45 26.54 9.39 33.22
C ALA A 45 26.07 10.85 33.02
N ALA A 46 26.87 11.64 32.31
CA ALA A 46 26.47 12.97 31.83
C ALA A 46 25.40 12.86 30.73
N SER A 47 24.57 13.89 30.57
CA SER A 47 23.64 13.97 29.42
C SER A 47 24.43 14.15 28.11
N GLY A 48 24.05 13.42 27.08
CA GLY A 48 24.86 13.26 25.86
C GLY A 48 26.12 12.40 26.06
N GLY A 49 26.26 11.73 27.21
CA GLY A 49 27.36 10.83 27.53
C GLY A 49 27.13 9.40 27.01
N GLU A 50 28.10 8.53 27.28
CA GLU A 50 28.11 7.15 26.80
C GLU A 50 28.38 6.17 27.95
N VAL A 51 27.68 5.02 27.92
CA VAL A 51 27.82 3.89 28.85
C VAL A 51 28.09 2.65 28.01
N VAL A 52 29.21 1.96 28.26
CA VAL A 52 29.62 0.78 27.49
C VAL A 52 29.73 -0.43 28.40
N VAL A 53 28.89 -1.42 28.15
CA VAL A 53 28.96 -2.75 28.77
C VAL A 53 29.96 -3.59 27.98
N THR A 54 31.03 -4.00 28.64
CA THR A 54 32.25 -4.54 27.99
C THR A 54 32.39 -6.05 28.06
N ASP A 55 31.64 -6.71 28.95
CA ASP A 55 31.55 -8.17 29.02
C ASP A 55 30.25 -8.69 28.37
N SER A 56 30.10 -10.02 28.38
CA SER A 56 28.93 -10.75 27.91
C SER A 56 28.04 -11.21 29.09
N ALA A 57 27.99 -10.46 30.19
CA ALA A 57 27.29 -10.87 31.40
C ALA A 57 25.76 -10.72 31.30
N GLU A 58 25.07 -11.38 32.23
CA GLU A 58 23.64 -11.20 32.45
C GLU A 58 23.39 -10.13 33.53
N TYR A 59 22.57 -9.15 33.20
CA TYR A 59 22.14 -8.06 34.06
C TYR A 59 20.64 -8.20 34.33
N GLY A 60 20.30 -8.86 35.44
CA GLY A 60 18.93 -9.03 35.89
C GLY A 60 18.35 -7.76 36.51
N GLY A 61 17.13 -7.39 36.10
CA GLY A 61 16.37 -6.23 36.56
C GLY A 61 15.91 -5.32 35.42
N GLN A 62 15.02 -4.39 35.74
CA GLN A 62 14.58 -3.34 34.81
C GLN A 62 15.68 -2.29 34.62
N ILE A 63 15.86 -1.81 33.38
CA ILE A 63 16.72 -0.66 33.07
C ILE A 63 15.86 0.53 32.63
N LEU A 64 16.11 1.69 33.23
CA LEU A 64 15.42 2.95 32.97
C LEU A 64 16.38 3.96 32.32
N LEU A 65 16.23 4.19 31.01
CA LEU A 65 16.89 5.27 30.28
C LEU A 65 16.11 6.57 30.51
N ASN A 66 16.40 7.23 31.64
CA ASN A 66 15.84 8.53 32.04
C ASN A 66 16.75 9.73 31.71
N LYS A 67 17.83 9.50 30.96
CA LYS A 67 18.74 10.53 30.42
C LYS A 67 19.04 10.24 28.96
N SER A 68 19.24 11.29 28.16
CA SER A 68 19.96 11.23 26.89
C SER A 68 21.38 10.68 27.14
N VAL A 69 21.56 9.39 26.83
CA VAL A 69 22.79 8.62 26.98
C VAL A 69 22.85 7.59 25.85
N ALA A 70 24.03 7.36 25.30
CA ALA A 70 24.28 6.20 24.45
C ALA A 70 24.64 4.99 25.32
N LEU A 71 23.69 4.06 25.51
CA LEU A 71 23.91 2.78 26.18
C LEU A 71 24.25 1.71 25.13
N ARG A 72 25.45 1.14 25.23
CA ARG A 72 25.94 0.12 24.28
C ARG A 72 26.45 -1.11 25.01
N SER A 73 26.34 -2.29 24.38
CA SER A 73 27.20 -3.43 24.70
C SER A 73 28.17 -3.70 23.55
N THR A 74 29.41 -4.04 23.92
CA THR A 74 30.45 -4.54 23.00
C THR A 74 30.72 -6.04 23.19
N GLY A 75 30.26 -6.62 24.30
CA GLY A 75 30.36 -8.05 24.59
C GLY A 75 29.09 -8.87 24.30
N ASN A 76 28.02 -8.24 23.78
CA ASN A 76 26.66 -8.81 23.68
C ASN A 76 26.13 -9.27 25.06
N ALA A 77 26.08 -8.32 26.00
CA ALA A 77 25.50 -8.51 27.31
C ALA A 77 23.97 -8.70 27.23
N THR A 78 23.42 -9.47 28.17
CA THR A 78 21.99 -9.73 28.30
C THR A 78 21.39 -8.86 29.40
N ILE A 79 20.32 -8.12 29.10
CA ILE A 79 19.45 -7.49 30.09
C ILE A 79 18.19 -8.35 30.19
N TRP A 80 17.77 -8.74 31.39
CA TRP A 80 16.53 -9.53 31.56
C TRP A 80 15.70 -9.10 32.76
N SER A 81 14.38 -9.21 32.67
CA SER A 81 13.47 -8.89 33.77
C SER A 81 12.32 -9.89 33.89
N ASP A 82 12.03 -10.32 35.12
CA ASP A 82 10.87 -11.12 35.53
C ASP A 82 9.70 -10.25 36.07
N SER A 83 9.87 -8.92 36.06
CA SER A 83 8.90 -7.95 36.56
C SER A 83 7.62 -7.85 35.73
N ALA A 84 6.58 -7.21 36.26
CA ALA A 84 5.33 -6.92 35.53
C ALA A 84 5.38 -5.65 34.64
N SER A 85 6.56 -5.12 34.33
CA SER A 85 6.77 -3.95 33.46
C SER A 85 7.99 -4.15 32.52
N PRO A 86 8.22 -3.28 31.52
CA PRO A 86 9.23 -3.50 30.49
C PRO A 86 10.64 -3.81 31.01
N THR A 87 11.38 -4.63 30.27
CA THR A 87 12.78 -4.95 30.61
C THR A 87 13.67 -3.72 30.45
N VAL A 88 13.43 -2.92 29.41
CA VAL A 88 14.00 -1.58 29.25
C VAL A 88 12.90 -0.55 29.01
N SER A 89 12.82 0.46 29.88
CA SER A 89 11.96 1.63 29.71
C SER A 89 12.78 2.84 29.28
N VAL A 90 12.44 3.44 28.16
CA VAL A 90 13.06 4.66 27.63
C VAL A 90 12.09 5.82 27.79
N VAL A 91 12.48 6.80 28.61
CA VAL A 91 11.69 8.00 28.95
C VAL A 91 12.47 9.30 28.74
N SER A 92 13.59 9.21 28.00
CA SER A 92 14.41 10.34 27.60
C SER A 92 14.64 10.32 26.09
N GLY A 93 14.52 11.48 25.46
CA GLY A 93 14.91 11.64 24.06
C GLY A 93 16.44 11.54 23.87
N ASP A 94 16.89 11.63 22.63
CA ASP A 94 18.32 11.66 22.25
C ASP A 94 19.14 10.55 22.92
N SER A 95 18.55 9.36 23.04
CA SER A 95 19.10 8.18 23.71
C SER A 95 19.38 7.07 22.70
N VAL A 96 20.38 6.22 22.99
CA VAL A 96 20.70 5.05 22.16
C VAL A 96 20.69 3.77 23.01
N LEU A 97 20.11 2.70 22.48
CA LEU A 97 20.24 1.33 23.00
C LEU A 97 20.80 0.43 21.90
N GLU A 98 21.97 -0.15 22.10
CA GLU A 98 22.70 -0.89 21.06
C GLU A 98 23.47 -2.12 21.54
N GLY A 99 23.42 -3.20 20.76
CA GLY A 99 24.27 -4.38 20.92
C GLY A 99 23.87 -5.33 22.06
N PHE A 100 22.69 -5.16 22.66
CA PHE A 100 22.21 -5.99 23.76
C PHE A 100 21.33 -7.15 23.29
N THR A 101 21.35 -8.22 24.07
CA THR A 101 20.21 -9.15 24.15
C THR A 101 19.28 -8.65 25.26
N VAL A 102 17.98 -8.51 25.00
CA VAL A 102 16.98 -7.96 25.94
C VAL A 102 15.81 -8.95 26.04
N ILE A 103 15.62 -9.53 27.22
CA ILE A 103 14.68 -10.64 27.45
C ILE A 103 13.64 -10.27 28.50
N TYR A 104 12.38 -10.17 28.07
CA TYR A 104 11.25 -10.18 28.97
C TYR A 104 10.92 -11.62 29.39
N ASN A 105 10.97 -11.89 30.70
CA ASN A 105 10.80 -13.21 31.31
C ASN A 105 9.80 -13.19 32.49
N GLY A 106 8.97 -12.15 32.58
CA GLY A 106 7.98 -11.98 33.65
C GLY A 106 6.58 -12.46 33.26
N THR A 107 5.60 -12.23 34.13
CA THR A 107 4.19 -12.61 33.93
C THR A 107 3.26 -11.39 33.84
N GLY A 108 3.72 -10.32 33.20
CA GLY A 108 2.95 -9.10 32.98
C GLY A 108 1.82 -9.33 31.98
N SER A 109 0.71 -8.59 32.13
CA SER A 109 -0.44 -8.71 31.23
C SER A 109 -0.14 -8.07 29.87
N SER A 110 0.11 -6.76 29.85
CA SER A 110 0.48 -6.00 28.65
C SER A 110 1.83 -5.33 28.88
N THR A 111 2.90 -5.82 28.25
CA THR A 111 4.27 -5.32 28.48
C THR A 111 5.27 -5.77 27.41
N SER A 112 6.53 -5.31 27.49
CA SER A 112 7.51 -5.38 26.41
C SER A 112 8.94 -5.78 26.82
N ALA A 113 9.76 -6.16 25.83
CA ALA A 113 11.21 -6.18 26.01
C ALA A 113 11.78 -4.74 26.08
N VAL A 114 11.40 -3.88 25.12
CA VAL A 114 11.72 -2.45 25.12
C VAL A 114 10.46 -1.62 24.93
N GLU A 115 10.23 -0.63 25.80
CA GLU A 115 9.22 0.41 25.62
C GLU A 115 9.87 1.79 25.57
N ALA A 116 9.45 2.61 24.61
CA ALA A 116 9.83 4.01 24.51
C ALA A 116 8.57 4.87 24.54
N THR A 117 8.42 5.67 25.60
CA THR A 117 7.16 6.34 25.95
C THR A 117 7.35 7.85 26.00
N SER A 118 6.65 8.56 25.12
CA SER A 118 6.71 10.02 24.95
C SER A 118 8.10 10.58 24.66
N VAL A 119 8.93 9.84 23.92
CA VAL A 119 10.31 10.24 23.58
C VAL A 119 10.44 10.79 22.16
N THR A 120 11.51 11.56 21.93
CA THR A 120 11.90 12.06 20.60
C THR A 120 13.33 11.61 20.29
N ASN A 121 13.61 11.20 19.05
CA ASN A 121 14.96 10.86 18.58
C ASN A 121 15.64 9.73 19.39
N PHE A 122 14.88 8.71 19.82
CA PHE A 122 15.45 7.48 20.38
C PHE A 122 15.97 6.57 19.25
N THR A 123 17.15 5.98 19.44
CA THR A 123 17.75 5.02 18.51
C THR A 123 17.90 3.64 19.15
N LEU A 124 17.23 2.63 18.59
CA LEU A 124 17.39 1.21 18.92
C LEU A 124 18.08 0.51 17.75
N ARG A 125 19.31 -0.01 17.91
CA ARG A 125 19.96 -0.75 16.80
C ARG A 125 20.87 -1.89 17.21
N ASN A 126 20.94 -2.92 16.36
CA ASN A 126 21.77 -4.11 16.56
C ASN A 126 21.45 -4.88 17.87
N ASN A 127 20.22 -4.85 18.36
CA ASN A 127 19.79 -5.59 19.56
C ASN A 127 19.04 -6.87 19.19
N THR A 128 19.01 -7.85 20.10
CA THR A 128 18.10 -9.00 20.06
C THR A 128 17.04 -8.81 21.13
N LEU A 129 15.77 -8.64 20.75
CA LEU A 129 14.64 -8.49 21.67
C LEU A 129 13.85 -9.79 21.76
N THR A 130 13.44 -10.21 22.96
CA THR A 130 12.57 -11.38 23.16
C THR A 130 11.51 -11.09 24.21
N ASN A 131 10.24 -11.34 23.87
CA ASN A 131 9.12 -11.38 24.82
C ASN A 131 8.15 -12.49 24.43
N THR A 132 8.25 -13.63 25.11
CA THR A 132 7.42 -14.82 24.86
C THR A 132 6.57 -15.22 26.08
N MET A 133 6.39 -14.30 27.04
CA MET A 133 5.86 -14.60 28.38
C MET A 133 4.72 -13.65 28.85
N SER A 134 4.42 -12.59 28.09
CA SER A 134 3.24 -11.74 28.35
C SER A 134 1.94 -12.55 28.33
N THR A 135 1.01 -12.24 29.25
CA THR A 135 -0.25 -12.99 29.40
C THR A 135 -1.47 -12.32 28.77
N ASN A 136 -1.28 -11.23 28.02
CA ASN A 136 -2.30 -10.59 27.19
C ASN A 136 -1.68 -9.91 25.96
N ASN A 137 -0.94 -8.80 26.12
CA ASN A 137 -0.24 -8.14 25.02
C ASN A 137 1.29 -8.28 25.19
N GLY A 138 1.95 -8.99 24.28
CA GLY A 138 3.40 -9.12 24.23
C GLY A 138 4.01 -8.23 23.16
N TRP A 139 4.83 -7.26 23.53
CA TRP A 139 5.58 -6.43 22.57
C TRP A 139 7.08 -6.73 22.60
N GLY A 140 7.73 -6.77 21.43
CA GLY A 140 9.19 -6.76 21.34
C GLY A 140 9.70 -5.34 21.57
N LEU A 141 9.39 -4.47 20.61
CA LEU A 141 9.48 -3.01 20.75
C LEU A 141 8.09 -2.38 20.80
N HIS A 142 7.88 -1.47 21.74
CA HIS A 142 6.72 -0.59 21.80
C HIS A 142 7.16 0.88 21.71
N LEU A 143 6.68 1.61 20.69
CA LEU A 143 6.83 3.07 20.56
C LEU A 143 5.47 3.73 20.86
N TYR A 144 5.34 4.30 22.06
CA TYR A 144 4.10 4.92 22.54
C TYR A 144 4.25 6.44 22.55
N SER A 145 3.35 7.17 21.86
CA SER A 145 3.39 8.65 21.73
C SER A 145 4.77 9.22 21.38
N SER A 146 5.60 8.48 20.64
CA SER A 146 7.02 8.79 20.41
C SER A 146 7.29 9.20 18.96
N THR A 147 8.31 10.03 18.75
CA THR A 147 8.52 10.74 17.48
C THR A 147 9.96 10.72 16.98
N SER A 148 10.13 10.69 15.65
CA SER A 148 11.47 10.70 15.02
C SER A 148 12.42 9.60 15.52
N CYS A 149 11.89 8.49 16.07
CA CYS A 149 12.69 7.40 16.62
C CYS A 149 13.07 6.42 15.51
N THR A 150 14.24 5.80 15.62
CA THR A 150 14.75 4.83 14.63
C THR A 150 15.01 3.48 15.31
N ALA A 151 14.36 2.42 14.82
CA ALA A 151 14.67 1.05 15.17
C ALA A 151 15.26 0.34 13.95
N SER A 152 16.56 0.03 13.95
CA SER A 152 17.22 -0.56 12.79
C SER A 152 18.15 -1.75 13.08
N SER A 153 18.14 -2.72 12.17
CA SER A 153 18.99 -3.93 12.24
C SER A 153 18.85 -4.73 13.56
N ASN A 154 17.67 -4.71 14.19
CA ASN A 154 17.39 -5.52 15.38
C ASN A 154 16.80 -6.88 14.99
N ALA A 155 17.10 -7.91 15.78
CA ALA A 155 16.37 -9.17 15.78
C ALA A 155 15.27 -9.10 16.84
N VAL A 156 14.04 -9.54 16.53
CA VAL A 156 12.91 -9.51 17.46
C VAL A 156 12.14 -10.82 17.39
N ARG A 157 11.83 -11.41 18.56
CA ARG A 157 10.89 -12.51 18.71
C ARG A 157 9.82 -12.22 19.75
N THR A 158 8.55 -12.44 19.41
CA THR A 158 7.47 -12.49 20.40
C THR A 158 6.48 -13.62 20.16
N GLY A 159 5.76 -14.01 21.21
CA GLY A 159 4.84 -15.15 21.16
C GLY A 159 4.40 -15.58 22.56
N GLY A 160 4.00 -16.84 22.70
CA GLY A 160 3.43 -17.37 23.94
C GLY A 160 1.91 -17.17 24.06
N PRO A 161 1.35 -17.29 25.28
CA PRO A 161 -0.08 -17.48 25.51
C PRO A 161 -0.89 -16.18 25.64
N GLY A 162 -0.32 -15.04 25.25
CA GLY A 162 -1.01 -13.75 25.26
C GLY A 162 -1.93 -13.59 24.05
N SER A 163 -3.09 -12.98 24.27
CA SER A 163 -4.11 -12.60 23.26
C SER A 163 -3.55 -11.98 21.97
N SER A 164 -2.51 -11.14 22.09
CA SER A 164 -1.88 -10.46 20.96
C SER A 164 -0.35 -10.33 21.13
N ASN A 165 0.40 -10.85 20.17
CA ASN A 165 1.86 -10.90 20.19
C ASN A 165 2.43 -10.07 19.03
N TYR A 166 3.07 -8.95 19.38
CA TYR A 166 3.58 -7.94 18.47
C TYR A 166 5.11 -7.95 18.44
N GLY A 167 5.72 -8.01 17.25
CA GLY A 167 7.16 -7.83 17.09
C GLY A 167 7.54 -6.37 17.37
N MET A 168 7.06 -5.45 16.54
CA MET A 168 7.19 -4.01 16.74
C MET A 168 5.82 -3.33 16.65
N PHE A 169 5.52 -2.46 17.62
CA PHE A 169 4.26 -1.69 17.69
C PHE A 169 4.53 -0.19 17.78
N ILE A 170 3.78 0.58 16.98
CA ILE A 170 3.77 2.05 16.99
C ILE A 170 2.35 2.52 17.31
N GLU A 171 2.17 3.17 18.46
CA GLU A 171 0.84 3.49 19.01
C GLU A 171 0.71 4.98 19.44
N PHE A 172 -0.55 5.44 19.57
CA PHE A 172 -0.96 6.73 20.14
C PHE A 172 -0.27 7.95 19.54
N SER A 173 -0.55 8.27 18.28
CA SER A 173 -0.02 9.48 17.61
C SER A 173 1.51 9.55 17.57
N SER A 174 2.18 8.40 17.57
CA SER A 174 3.60 8.29 17.26
C SER A 174 3.81 8.63 15.78
N THR A 175 4.77 9.50 15.45
CA THR A 175 4.96 10.00 14.06
C THR A 175 6.41 10.16 13.65
N ASN A 176 6.68 10.08 12.34
CA ASN A 176 8.02 10.22 11.75
C ASN A 176 9.03 9.17 12.24
N ASN A 177 8.58 8.04 12.80
CA ASN A 177 9.45 6.96 13.24
C ASN A 177 9.82 6.05 12.06
N THR A 178 11.02 5.45 12.12
CA THR A 178 11.54 4.55 11.09
C THR A 178 11.86 3.18 11.69
N LEU A 179 11.21 2.14 11.18
CA LEU A 179 11.56 0.74 11.42
C LEU A 179 12.24 0.19 10.17
N GLU A 180 13.57 -0.01 10.18
CA GLU A 180 14.28 -0.48 8.99
C GLU A 180 15.26 -1.66 9.17
N ASN A 181 15.27 -2.56 8.20
CA ASN A 181 16.20 -3.70 8.12
C ASN A 181 16.17 -4.64 9.35
N ASN A 182 15.08 -4.66 10.12
CA ASN A 182 14.93 -5.55 11.27
C ASN A 182 14.51 -6.96 10.82
N ALA A 183 14.89 -7.98 11.59
CA ALA A 183 14.43 -9.36 11.42
C ALA A 183 13.42 -9.67 12.54
N ILE A 184 12.17 -9.93 12.17
CA ILE A 184 11.05 -10.04 13.11
C ILE A 184 10.34 -11.38 12.93
N PHE A 185 10.19 -12.11 14.03
CA PHE A 185 9.48 -13.38 14.09
C PHE A 185 8.39 -13.32 15.16
N THR A 186 7.17 -13.75 14.84
CA THR A 186 6.12 -13.95 15.85
C THR A 186 5.50 -15.35 15.78
N ASP A 187 5.36 -15.98 16.96
CA ASP A 187 4.98 -17.38 17.13
C ASP A 187 4.15 -17.65 18.41
N GLY A 188 3.12 -16.85 18.65
CA GLY A 188 2.18 -16.97 19.77
C GLY A 188 0.91 -17.79 19.50
N ASP A 189 0.21 -18.17 20.56
CA ASP A 189 -0.96 -19.05 20.48
C ASP A 189 -2.18 -18.35 19.84
N GLU A 190 -2.38 -17.06 20.13
CA GLU A 190 -3.53 -16.25 19.65
C GLU A 190 -3.11 -15.34 18.47
N SER A 191 -3.44 -14.04 18.48
CA SER A 191 -3.14 -13.14 17.35
C SER A 191 -1.67 -12.72 17.32
N ASN A 192 -1.10 -12.66 16.12
CA ASN A 192 0.33 -12.44 15.88
C ASN A 192 0.56 -11.30 14.88
N TYR A 193 1.35 -10.30 15.25
CA TYR A 193 1.60 -9.09 14.45
C TYR A 193 3.11 -8.85 14.32
N GLY A 194 3.67 -8.91 13.11
CA GLY A 194 5.09 -8.66 12.90
C GLY A 194 5.43 -7.20 13.15
N ILE A 195 4.84 -6.32 12.34
CA ILE A 195 4.84 -4.87 12.56
C ILE A 195 3.38 -4.39 12.60
N TYR A 196 3.02 -3.61 13.63
CA TYR A 196 1.71 -2.97 13.72
C TYR A 196 1.85 -1.47 13.97
N ILE A 197 1.00 -0.67 13.31
CA ILE A 197 0.94 0.78 13.45
C ILE A 197 -0.53 1.17 13.64
N ASP A 198 -0.85 1.83 14.75
CA ASP A 198 -2.22 2.22 15.10
C ASP A 198 -2.31 3.70 15.51
N GLY A 199 -3.25 4.44 14.89
CA GLY A 199 -3.51 5.85 15.18
C GLY A 199 -2.29 6.77 15.02
N SER A 200 -1.36 6.39 14.14
CA SER A 200 0.04 6.88 14.14
C SER A 200 0.53 7.16 12.72
N ASN A 201 0.48 8.44 12.32
CA ASN A 201 0.74 8.92 10.95
C ASN A 201 2.23 9.01 10.60
N ASP A 202 2.53 9.13 9.30
CA ASP A 202 3.84 9.55 8.77
C ASP A 202 5.02 8.66 9.21
N ASN A 203 4.77 7.37 9.47
CA ASN A 203 5.80 6.40 9.88
C ASN A 203 6.34 5.58 8.69
N ILE A 204 7.60 5.16 8.78
CA ILE A 204 8.33 4.45 7.72
C ILE A 204 8.65 3.02 8.16
N VAL A 205 8.31 2.04 7.34
CA VAL A 205 8.61 0.62 7.53
C VAL A 205 9.31 0.09 6.30
N LYS A 206 10.63 -0.13 6.39
CA LYS A 206 11.49 -0.31 5.21
C LYS A 206 12.47 -1.49 5.31
N GLY A 207 12.46 -2.38 4.32
CA GLY A 207 13.50 -3.41 4.19
C GLY A 207 13.52 -4.47 5.31
N ASN A 208 12.47 -4.55 6.13
CA ASN A 208 12.40 -5.53 7.22
C ASN A 208 12.11 -6.92 6.66
N ALA A 209 12.67 -7.95 7.32
CA ALA A 209 12.28 -9.34 7.11
C ALA A 209 11.30 -9.74 8.21
N VAL A 210 10.06 -10.04 7.86
CA VAL A 210 8.97 -10.27 8.80
C VAL A 210 8.35 -11.64 8.54
N SER A 211 8.28 -12.47 9.57
CA SER A 211 7.67 -13.80 9.52
C SER A 211 6.70 -13.96 10.69
N THR A 212 5.43 -14.20 10.42
CA THR A 212 4.42 -14.45 11.46
C THR A 212 3.77 -15.83 11.31
N SER A 213 3.42 -16.41 12.45
CA SER A 213 2.86 -17.75 12.59
C SER A 213 2.19 -17.87 13.96
N GLY A 214 1.29 -18.84 14.13
CA GLY A 214 0.55 -19.01 15.38
C GLY A 214 -0.80 -19.69 15.17
N GLY A 215 -1.61 -19.69 16.23
CA GLY A 215 -2.93 -20.36 16.22
C GLY A 215 -4.04 -19.56 15.55
N ALA A 216 -4.18 -18.27 15.89
CA ALA A 216 -5.26 -17.40 15.40
C ALA A 216 -4.80 -16.49 14.22
N GLU A 217 -5.18 -15.21 14.19
CA GLU A 217 -4.86 -14.27 13.09
C GLU A 217 -3.37 -13.89 13.03
N ASN A 218 -2.80 -13.85 11.83
CA ASN A 218 -1.37 -13.55 11.60
C ASN A 218 -1.23 -12.37 10.64
N PHE A 219 -0.63 -11.28 11.10
CA PHE A 219 -0.44 -10.04 10.36
C PHE A 219 1.05 -9.77 10.14
N GLY A 220 1.52 -9.80 8.90
CA GLY A 220 2.89 -9.42 8.57
C GLY A 220 3.15 -7.95 8.89
N ILE A 221 2.48 -7.06 8.17
CA ILE A 221 2.48 -5.62 8.46
C ILE A 221 1.03 -5.11 8.51
N GLY A 222 0.57 -4.70 9.69
CA GLY A 222 -0.75 -4.09 9.88
C GLY A 222 -0.68 -2.58 10.06
N MET A 223 -1.59 -1.86 9.41
CA MET A 223 -1.77 -0.41 9.48
C MET A 223 -3.23 -0.09 9.79
N ASN A 224 -3.48 0.67 10.85
CA ASN A 224 -4.82 0.99 11.34
C ASN A 224 -4.97 2.50 11.61
N LEU A 225 -6.10 3.08 11.20
CA LEU A 225 -6.53 4.45 11.53
C LEU A 225 -5.47 5.54 11.28
N LEU A 226 -4.77 5.47 10.15
CA LEU A 226 -3.57 6.29 9.88
C LEU A 226 -3.48 6.86 8.46
N SER A 227 -2.52 7.76 8.27
CA SER A 227 -2.21 8.39 6.99
C SER A 227 -0.72 8.70 6.83
N GLY A 228 -0.28 8.88 5.58
CA GLY A 228 1.10 9.26 5.24
C GLY A 228 2.16 8.17 5.46
N ALA A 229 1.77 6.93 5.81
CA ALA A 229 2.72 5.86 6.07
C ALA A 229 3.43 5.38 4.79
N SER A 230 4.68 4.92 4.94
CA SER A 230 5.50 4.39 3.85
C SER A 230 6.03 2.99 4.17
N VAL A 231 5.41 1.97 3.59
CA VAL A 231 5.76 0.56 3.77
C VAL A 231 6.45 0.06 2.50
N SER A 232 7.78 -0.12 2.52
CA SER A 232 8.55 -0.37 1.30
C SER A 232 9.67 -1.40 1.41
N SER A 233 9.88 -2.17 0.34
CA SER A 233 10.97 -3.15 0.21
C SER A 233 11.03 -4.23 1.32
N ASN A 234 9.97 -4.44 2.08
CA ASN A 234 9.94 -5.46 3.13
C ASN A 234 9.74 -6.85 2.50
N ASN A 235 10.33 -7.87 3.11
CA ASN A 235 10.05 -9.27 2.80
C ASN A 235 9.15 -9.83 3.90
N VAL A 236 7.95 -10.27 3.54
CA VAL A 236 6.89 -10.63 4.48
C VAL A 236 6.41 -12.05 4.23
N THR A 237 6.27 -12.84 5.28
CA THR A 237 5.73 -14.21 5.24
C THR A 237 4.75 -14.41 6.40
N THR A 238 3.58 -14.97 6.14
CA THR A 238 2.55 -15.25 7.16
C THR A 238 2.01 -16.68 6.97
N ASN A 239 2.35 -17.58 7.89
CA ASN A 239 2.08 -19.02 7.83
C ASN A 239 1.57 -19.56 9.20
N GLY A 240 0.54 -18.94 9.78
CA GLY A 240 -0.19 -19.50 10.92
C GLY A 240 -1.45 -20.27 10.51
N THR A 241 -2.14 -20.89 11.45
CA THR A 241 -3.14 -21.93 11.14
C THR A 241 -4.54 -21.43 10.76
N ASP A 242 -4.85 -20.15 11.02
CA ASP A 242 -6.14 -19.52 10.68
C ASP A 242 -5.96 -18.35 9.70
N GLY A 243 -6.30 -17.11 10.05
CA GLY A 243 -6.12 -15.94 9.16
C GLY A 243 -4.65 -15.56 8.94
N ASN A 244 -4.27 -15.19 7.72
CA ASN A 244 -2.90 -14.81 7.31
C ASN A 244 -2.90 -13.60 6.38
N TYR A 245 -2.62 -12.42 6.92
CA TYR A 245 -2.63 -11.14 6.21
C TYR A 245 -1.20 -10.62 6.02
N GLY A 246 -0.68 -10.70 4.79
CA GLY A 246 0.66 -10.23 4.46
C GLY A 246 0.84 -8.74 4.78
N ILE A 247 0.04 -7.89 4.15
CA ILE A 247 -0.14 -6.49 4.57
C ILE A 247 -1.62 -6.20 4.75
N SER A 248 -2.03 -5.71 5.93
CA SER A 248 -3.42 -5.31 6.21
C SER A 248 -3.52 -3.80 6.40
N MET A 249 -4.36 -3.15 5.60
CA MET A 249 -4.69 -1.74 5.66
C MET A 249 -6.14 -1.59 6.15
N VAL A 250 -6.35 -0.87 7.25
CA VAL A 250 -7.65 -0.59 7.85
C VAL A 250 -7.79 0.91 8.11
N ASP A 251 -8.79 1.55 7.52
CA ASP A 251 -9.03 3.00 7.65
C ASP A 251 -7.78 3.84 7.30
N VAL A 252 -6.97 3.35 6.34
CA VAL A 252 -5.70 3.95 5.90
C VAL A 252 -5.93 4.87 4.70
N THR A 253 -5.35 6.07 4.72
CA THR A 253 -5.44 7.01 3.58
C THR A 253 -4.10 7.63 3.20
N SER A 254 -3.98 8.10 1.96
CA SER A 254 -2.81 8.85 1.45
C SER A 254 -1.43 8.18 1.70
N SER A 255 -1.40 6.85 1.85
CA SER A 255 -0.21 6.08 2.23
C SER A 255 0.37 5.31 1.04
N SER A 256 1.62 4.86 1.17
CA SER A 256 2.38 4.20 0.10
C SER A 256 2.86 2.81 0.49
N VAL A 257 2.55 1.80 -0.33
CA VAL A 257 3.01 0.41 -0.18
C VAL A 257 3.81 0.02 -1.43
N ASP A 258 5.15 0.00 -1.35
CA ASP A 258 6.04 -0.06 -2.53
C ASP A 258 7.12 -1.16 -2.49
N GLY A 259 7.09 -2.10 -3.43
CA GLY A 259 8.19 -3.03 -3.69
C GLY A 259 8.38 -4.10 -2.61
N ASN A 260 7.33 -4.40 -1.84
CA ASN A 260 7.35 -5.46 -0.86
C ASN A 260 7.20 -6.83 -1.56
N SER A 261 7.91 -7.83 -1.04
CA SER A 261 7.74 -9.23 -1.40
C SER A 261 6.88 -9.88 -0.32
N ILE A 262 5.76 -10.47 -0.70
CA ILE A 262 4.71 -10.91 0.24
C ILE A 262 4.35 -12.36 -0.07
N ARG A 263 4.45 -13.22 0.95
CA ARG A 263 4.00 -14.60 0.90
C ARG A 263 2.96 -14.88 1.99
N THR A 264 1.85 -15.50 1.64
CA THR A 264 0.86 -16.02 2.61
C THR A 264 0.66 -17.52 2.40
N GLY A 265 0.49 -18.29 3.48
CA GLY A 265 0.48 -19.75 3.44
C GLY A 265 -0.24 -20.41 4.62
N ASP A 266 -0.35 -21.74 4.56
CA ASP A 266 -0.64 -22.66 5.66
C ASP A 266 -1.95 -22.52 6.47
N SER A 267 -2.96 -21.77 6.02
CA SER A 267 -4.33 -21.96 6.56
C SER A 267 -4.87 -23.35 6.19
N THR A 268 -4.81 -24.22 7.20
CA THR A 268 -5.51 -25.51 7.24
C THR A 268 -6.91 -25.39 7.86
N GLY A 269 -7.28 -24.17 8.27
CA GLY A 269 -8.54 -23.82 8.93
C GLY A 269 -9.55 -23.16 7.99
N SER A 270 -10.18 -22.08 8.46
CA SER A 270 -11.23 -21.34 7.72
C SER A 270 -11.05 -19.82 7.75
N GLY A 271 -9.92 -19.33 8.27
CA GLY A 271 -9.60 -17.90 8.37
C GLY A 271 -8.86 -17.34 7.15
N GLU A 272 -9.08 -16.03 6.93
CA GLU A 272 -8.74 -15.28 5.71
C GLU A 272 -7.23 -15.16 5.40
N ASN A 273 -6.77 -15.63 4.23
CA ASN A 273 -5.38 -15.52 3.76
C ASN A 273 -5.25 -14.46 2.67
N HIS A 274 -4.99 -13.20 3.05
CA HIS A 274 -4.87 -12.10 2.11
C HIS A 274 -3.43 -11.59 1.95
N GLY A 275 -2.92 -11.60 0.71
CA GLY A 275 -1.61 -11.03 0.39
C GLY A 275 -1.55 -9.54 0.76
N ILE A 276 -2.48 -8.76 0.23
CA ILE A 276 -2.77 -7.41 0.73
C ILE A 276 -4.28 -7.27 0.98
N ARG A 277 -4.67 -7.05 2.25
CA ARG A 277 -6.04 -6.72 2.66
C ARG A 277 -6.21 -5.21 2.75
N ILE A 278 -7.25 -4.66 2.13
CA ILE A 278 -7.53 -3.22 2.07
C ILE A 278 -8.99 -3.01 2.50
N ARG A 279 -9.20 -2.58 3.73
CA ARG A 279 -10.53 -2.31 4.30
C ARG A 279 -10.70 -0.83 4.63
N THR A 280 -11.83 -0.25 4.20
CA THR A 280 -12.21 1.17 4.39
C THR A 280 -11.07 2.17 4.12
N SER A 281 -10.16 1.82 3.20
CA SER A 281 -8.88 2.50 3.00
C SER A 281 -8.83 3.16 1.62
N ASP A 282 -8.79 4.49 1.60
CA ASP A 282 -9.05 5.31 0.42
C ASP A 282 -7.83 6.10 -0.07
N GLY A 283 -7.68 6.17 -1.40
CA GLY A 283 -6.73 7.07 -2.07
C GLY A 283 -5.25 6.74 -1.85
N ASN A 284 -4.92 5.47 -1.58
CA ASN A 284 -3.54 5.02 -1.35
C ASN A 284 -2.81 4.69 -2.66
N ARG A 285 -1.47 4.69 -2.60
CA ARG A 285 -0.58 4.25 -3.68
C ARG A 285 0.00 2.88 -3.35
N ILE A 286 -0.25 1.89 -4.19
CA ILE A 286 0.29 0.53 -4.01
C ILE A 286 1.05 0.18 -5.28
N GLN A 287 2.35 -0.10 -5.21
CA GLN A 287 3.13 -0.36 -6.43
C GLN A 287 4.30 -1.32 -6.25
N SER A 288 4.78 -1.89 -7.35
CA SER A 288 5.97 -2.78 -7.38
C SER A 288 5.88 -4.06 -6.53
N ASN A 289 4.78 -4.31 -5.81
CA ASN A 289 4.69 -5.43 -4.86
C ASN A 289 4.51 -6.76 -5.60
N THR A 290 5.13 -7.81 -5.07
CA THR A 290 4.97 -9.19 -5.54
C THR A 290 4.26 -9.99 -4.45
N ILE A 291 3.22 -10.72 -4.81
CA ILE A 291 2.31 -11.41 -3.90
C ILE A 291 2.19 -12.87 -4.35
N ASP A 292 2.65 -13.78 -3.51
CA ASP A 292 2.50 -15.23 -3.66
C ASP A 292 1.54 -15.75 -2.56
N ALA A 293 0.29 -15.98 -2.93
CA ALA A 293 -0.76 -16.46 -2.03
C ALA A 293 -1.00 -17.97 -2.21
N ASP A 294 -0.44 -18.74 -1.28
CA ASP A 294 -0.45 -20.21 -1.28
C ASP A 294 -1.30 -20.79 -0.13
N GLY A 295 -1.85 -19.92 0.73
CA GLY A 295 -2.77 -20.25 1.83
C GLY A 295 -4.19 -20.61 1.35
N GLY A 296 -5.16 -20.56 2.25
CA GLY A 296 -6.53 -21.04 2.06
C GLY A 296 -7.41 -20.28 1.03
N PRO A 297 -8.74 -20.35 1.16
CA PRO A 297 -9.70 -19.99 0.11
C PRO A 297 -9.92 -18.49 -0.15
N GLU A 298 -8.87 -17.67 -0.25
CA GLU A 298 -8.98 -16.20 -0.39
C GLU A 298 -7.98 -15.58 -1.39
N SER A 299 -7.58 -14.32 -1.18
CA SER A 299 -7.23 -13.43 -2.30
C SER A 299 -5.85 -12.80 -2.20
N GLY A 300 -5.11 -12.79 -3.31
CA GLY A 300 -3.84 -12.07 -3.42
C GLY A 300 -3.99 -10.58 -3.09
N MET A 301 -5.05 -9.94 -3.57
CA MET A 301 -5.53 -8.65 -3.05
C MET A 301 -7.03 -8.66 -2.75
N PHE A 302 -7.41 -8.07 -1.61
CA PHE A 302 -8.81 -7.94 -1.18
C PHE A 302 -9.16 -6.49 -0.84
N PHE A 303 -10.34 -6.06 -1.29
CA PHE A 303 -10.87 -4.72 -1.07
C PHE A 303 -12.28 -4.80 -0.46
N ASP A 304 -12.45 -4.24 0.73
CA ASP A 304 -13.73 -4.04 1.42
C ASP A 304 -13.94 -2.54 1.65
N GLY A 305 -15.03 -1.99 1.12
CA GLY A 305 -15.38 -0.57 1.23
C GLY A 305 -14.31 0.43 0.78
N SER A 306 -13.35 0.02 -0.06
CA SER A 306 -12.09 0.76 -0.29
C SER A 306 -11.99 1.32 -1.70
N ASN A 307 -11.70 2.62 -1.82
CA ASN A 307 -11.92 3.39 -3.04
C ASN A 307 -10.75 4.26 -3.48
N HIS A 308 -10.73 4.61 -4.77
CA HIS A 308 -9.77 5.54 -5.38
C HIS A 308 -8.28 5.14 -5.26
N ASN A 309 -7.97 3.90 -4.89
CA ASN A 309 -6.59 3.44 -4.74
C ASN A 309 -5.93 3.27 -6.12
N VAL A 310 -4.66 3.69 -6.22
CA VAL A 310 -3.87 3.62 -7.45
C VAL A 310 -2.82 2.53 -7.31
N LEU A 311 -3.03 1.44 -8.06
CA LEU A 311 -2.21 0.25 -8.05
C LEU A 311 -1.37 0.18 -9.33
N SER A 312 -0.07 -0.10 -9.25
CA SER A 312 0.75 -0.24 -10.47
C SER A 312 1.93 -1.17 -10.37
N ARG A 313 2.19 -1.98 -11.41
CA ARG A 313 3.26 -2.99 -11.44
C ARG A 313 3.16 -3.96 -10.25
N ILE A 314 1.93 -4.39 -9.94
CA ILE A 314 1.69 -5.46 -8.96
C ILE A 314 1.84 -6.79 -9.69
N THR A 315 2.49 -7.76 -9.06
CA THR A 315 2.49 -9.16 -9.51
C THR A 315 1.72 -9.97 -8.49
N ILE A 316 0.67 -10.67 -8.92
CA ILE A 316 -0.16 -11.54 -8.06
C ILE A 316 -0.14 -12.96 -8.62
N ASN A 317 0.33 -13.90 -7.81
CA ASN A 317 0.26 -15.33 -8.05
C ASN A 317 -0.61 -15.95 -6.94
N VAL A 318 -1.71 -16.62 -7.30
CA VAL A 318 -2.55 -17.38 -6.35
C VAL A 318 -2.61 -18.82 -6.84
N LEU A 319 -2.17 -19.76 -6.00
CA LEU A 319 -1.93 -21.15 -6.42
C LEU A 319 -3.02 -22.15 -6.02
N GLN A 320 -3.96 -21.78 -5.14
CA GLN A 320 -5.00 -22.72 -4.67
C GLN A 320 -6.31 -22.68 -5.48
N PRO A 321 -7.00 -23.83 -5.65
CA PRO A 321 -8.24 -23.97 -6.41
C PRO A 321 -9.49 -23.48 -5.64
N SER A 322 -9.49 -22.20 -5.27
CA SER A 322 -10.60 -21.47 -4.64
C SER A 322 -10.33 -19.97 -4.49
N GLY A 323 -9.06 -19.56 -4.47
CA GLY A 323 -8.66 -18.18 -4.20
C GLY A 323 -8.95 -17.20 -5.34
N TYR A 324 -8.62 -15.91 -5.15
CA TYR A 324 -8.85 -14.86 -6.15
C TYR A 324 -7.62 -13.97 -6.38
N GLY A 325 -7.35 -13.58 -7.62
CA GLY A 325 -6.26 -12.63 -7.89
C GLY A 325 -6.54 -11.27 -7.22
N VAL A 326 -7.69 -10.69 -7.53
CA VAL A 326 -8.24 -9.48 -6.90
C VAL A 326 -9.71 -9.74 -6.54
N PHE A 327 -10.08 -9.48 -5.28
CA PHE A 327 -11.46 -9.56 -4.79
C PHE A 327 -11.95 -8.18 -4.33
N LEU A 328 -13.10 -7.73 -4.86
CA LEU A 328 -13.72 -6.42 -4.64
C LEU A 328 -15.12 -6.61 -4.02
N THR A 329 -15.36 -6.12 -2.81
CA THR A 329 -16.70 -6.17 -2.16
C THR A 329 -17.08 -4.85 -1.47
N ALA A 330 -18.33 -4.78 -0.99
CA ALA A 330 -18.89 -3.71 -0.16
C ALA A 330 -18.71 -2.26 -0.67
N SER A 331 -18.94 -2.04 -1.97
CA SER A 331 -18.76 -0.74 -2.65
C SER A 331 -17.29 -0.32 -2.85
N SER A 332 -16.37 -1.27 -3.03
CA SER A 332 -14.99 -0.98 -3.44
C SER A 332 -14.92 -0.56 -4.91
N GLY A 333 -14.76 0.73 -5.17
CA GLY A 333 -14.82 1.35 -6.50
C GLY A 333 -13.76 2.42 -6.78
N ASN A 334 -13.68 2.83 -8.04
CA ASN A 334 -12.68 3.76 -8.58
C ASN A 334 -11.21 3.34 -8.37
N ASN A 335 -10.95 2.08 -8.00
CA ASN A 335 -9.59 1.56 -7.89
C ASN A 335 -9.02 1.30 -9.30
N THR A 336 -7.74 1.61 -9.50
CA THR A 336 -7.10 1.56 -10.82
C THR A 336 -5.79 0.77 -10.75
N PHE A 337 -5.78 -0.42 -11.35
CA PHE A 337 -4.60 -1.23 -11.61
C PHE A 337 -3.94 -0.81 -12.91
N ARG A 338 -2.61 -0.68 -12.93
CA ARG A 338 -1.82 -0.26 -14.11
C ARG A 338 -0.59 -1.12 -14.31
N ASP A 339 -0.42 -1.70 -15.49
CA ASP A 339 0.79 -2.48 -15.82
C ASP A 339 1.05 -3.63 -14.83
N SER A 340 -0.02 -4.21 -14.28
CA SER A 340 0.05 -5.30 -13.30
C SER A 340 -0.13 -6.67 -13.96
N ALA A 341 0.50 -7.70 -13.40
CA ALA A 341 0.24 -9.09 -13.73
C ALA A 341 -0.60 -9.73 -12.62
N ILE A 342 -1.71 -10.35 -12.99
CA ILE A 342 -2.63 -11.05 -12.09
C ILE A 342 -2.76 -12.48 -12.62
N SER A 343 -2.69 -13.47 -11.73
CA SER A 343 -2.97 -14.86 -12.04
C SER A 343 -3.41 -15.64 -10.81
N ALA A 344 -4.63 -16.18 -10.85
CA ALA A 344 -5.16 -17.17 -9.93
C ALA A 344 -5.29 -18.51 -10.68
N ALA A 345 -4.19 -19.25 -10.78
CA ALA A 345 -3.98 -20.32 -11.78
C ALA A 345 -4.91 -21.56 -11.69
N SER A 346 -5.95 -21.52 -10.86
CA SER A 346 -7.00 -22.53 -10.76
C SER A 346 -8.35 -21.94 -10.29
N SER A 347 -8.57 -20.63 -10.47
CA SER A 347 -9.73 -19.89 -9.97
C SER A 347 -9.87 -18.52 -10.66
N THR A 348 -10.70 -17.61 -10.13
CA THR A 348 -11.02 -16.31 -10.75
C THR A 348 -9.93 -15.24 -10.50
N ASP A 349 -9.39 -14.66 -11.57
CA ASP A 349 -8.43 -13.54 -11.54
C ASP A 349 -9.02 -12.27 -10.92
N VAL A 350 -10.24 -11.89 -11.30
CA VAL A 350 -10.95 -10.72 -10.74
C VAL A 350 -12.36 -11.07 -10.32
N LYS A 351 -12.60 -11.10 -9.01
CA LYS A 351 -13.91 -11.32 -8.39
C LYS A 351 -14.53 -9.98 -7.95
N ASP A 352 -15.72 -9.68 -8.46
CA ASP A 352 -16.55 -8.56 -7.98
C ASP A 352 -17.81 -9.07 -7.24
N ASP A 353 -18.02 -8.51 -6.05
CA ASP A 353 -19.11 -8.80 -5.12
C ASP A 353 -19.72 -7.48 -4.58
N ASN A 354 -19.73 -6.43 -5.41
CA ASN A 354 -20.33 -5.14 -5.09
C ASN A 354 -21.87 -5.18 -5.18
N ILE A 355 -22.50 -6.05 -4.38
CA ILE A 355 -23.94 -6.31 -4.40
C ILE A 355 -24.72 -5.02 -4.08
N GLY A 356 -25.53 -4.55 -5.04
CA GLY A 356 -26.32 -3.31 -4.93
C GLY A 356 -25.51 -2.01 -5.01
N PHE A 357 -24.22 -2.06 -5.39
CA PHE A 357 -23.35 -0.90 -5.51
C PHE A 357 -22.78 -0.77 -6.93
N SER A 358 -23.11 0.32 -7.63
CA SER A 358 -22.60 0.59 -8.98
C SER A 358 -21.16 1.14 -8.97
N THR A 359 -20.19 0.26 -8.69
CA THR A 359 -18.76 0.57 -8.71
C THR A 359 -18.17 0.58 -10.12
N ARG A 360 -16.98 1.17 -10.28
CA ARG A 360 -16.17 1.12 -11.51
C ARG A 360 -14.72 0.86 -11.14
N ASN A 361 -14.13 -0.27 -11.53
CA ASN A 361 -12.71 -0.56 -11.28
C ASN A 361 -11.98 -0.78 -12.60
N TYR A 362 -10.74 -0.32 -12.70
CA TYR A 362 -10.02 -0.15 -13.98
C TYR A 362 -8.73 -0.97 -14.01
N PHE A 363 -8.53 -1.75 -15.08
CA PHE A 363 -7.36 -2.58 -15.31
C PHE A 363 -6.70 -2.10 -16.61
N VAL A 364 -5.66 -1.27 -16.47
CA VAL A 364 -5.07 -0.48 -17.57
C VAL A 364 -3.71 -1.07 -17.94
N ASN A 365 -3.62 -1.70 -19.11
CA ASN A 365 -2.42 -2.39 -19.59
C ASN A 365 -1.94 -3.51 -18.65
N SER A 366 -2.87 -4.11 -17.89
CA SER A 366 -2.63 -5.27 -17.04
C SER A 366 -2.86 -6.59 -17.81
N SER A 367 -2.21 -7.67 -17.37
CA SER A 367 -2.49 -9.03 -17.83
C SER A 367 -3.29 -9.78 -16.76
N LEU A 368 -4.34 -10.45 -17.21
CA LEU A 368 -5.29 -11.29 -16.48
C LEU A 368 -5.98 -12.20 -17.52
N ASP A 369 -6.51 -13.36 -17.12
CA ASP A 369 -7.40 -14.14 -17.99
C ASP A 369 -8.78 -13.49 -18.04
N GLU A 370 -9.27 -13.24 -19.25
CA GLU A 370 -10.49 -12.50 -19.50
C GLU A 370 -11.76 -13.34 -19.40
N GLY A 371 -11.61 -14.67 -19.34
CA GLY A 371 -12.67 -15.59 -18.91
C GLY A 371 -12.86 -15.58 -17.40
N ASP A 372 -11.78 -15.35 -16.65
CA ASP A 372 -11.75 -15.42 -15.18
C ASP A 372 -12.01 -14.05 -14.51
N ILE A 373 -13.01 -13.32 -15.03
CA ILE A 373 -13.64 -12.18 -14.36
C ILE A 373 -15.06 -12.58 -13.94
N ALA A 374 -15.28 -12.80 -12.64
CA ALA A 374 -16.57 -13.27 -12.11
C ALA A 374 -17.28 -12.22 -11.26
N PHE A 375 -18.61 -12.16 -11.41
CA PHE A 375 -19.50 -11.26 -10.65
C PHE A 375 -20.42 -12.07 -9.75
N SER A 376 -20.73 -11.57 -8.56
CA SER A 376 -21.82 -12.12 -7.73
C SER A 376 -23.19 -11.73 -8.27
N ALA A 377 -24.19 -12.58 -7.99
CA ALA A 377 -25.57 -12.29 -8.30
C ALA A 377 -26.04 -11.02 -7.56
N GLY A 378 -26.45 -10.00 -8.33
CA GLY A 378 -26.85 -8.70 -7.78
C GLY A 378 -25.70 -7.69 -7.61
N SER A 379 -24.48 -7.97 -8.06
CA SER A 379 -23.47 -6.91 -8.25
C SER A 379 -23.86 -6.00 -9.42
N ASP A 380 -23.85 -4.69 -9.17
CA ASP A 380 -23.97 -3.62 -10.18
C ASP A 380 -22.58 -3.08 -10.59
N GLY A 381 -21.51 -3.71 -10.10
CA GLY A 381 -20.12 -3.34 -10.37
C GLY A 381 -19.70 -3.53 -11.83
N LYS A 382 -18.75 -2.69 -12.27
CA LYS A 382 -18.22 -2.69 -13.64
C LYS A 382 -16.70 -2.75 -13.63
N ILE A 383 -16.16 -3.75 -14.34
CA ILE A 383 -14.71 -3.91 -14.55
C ILE A 383 -14.36 -3.40 -15.95
N PHE A 384 -13.52 -2.37 -16.01
CA PHE A 384 -13.05 -1.73 -17.24
C PHE A 384 -11.66 -2.27 -17.58
N VAL A 385 -11.55 -3.05 -18.66
CA VAL A 385 -10.26 -3.50 -19.18
C VAL A 385 -9.85 -2.59 -20.32
N GLN A 386 -8.65 -2.02 -20.20
CA GLN A 386 -8.18 -0.93 -21.07
C GLN A 386 -6.72 -1.17 -21.47
N ARG A 387 -6.35 -0.76 -22.68
CA ARG A 387 -4.96 -0.85 -23.19
C ARG A 387 -4.33 0.54 -23.31
N LYS A 388 -3.01 0.61 -23.21
CA LYS A 388 -2.23 1.82 -23.51
C LYS A 388 -1.78 1.77 -24.97
N MET A 389 -2.00 2.85 -25.72
CA MET A 389 -1.69 2.93 -27.14
C MET A 389 -1.15 4.31 -27.52
N SER A 390 -0.17 4.33 -28.43
CA SER A 390 0.20 5.52 -29.20
C SER A 390 -0.28 5.39 -30.64
N PHE A 391 -0.50 6.53 -31.29
CA PHE A 391 -1.03 6.63 -32.64
C PHE A 391 -0.04 7.36 -33.54
N ARG A 392 0.41 6.71 -34.61
CA ARG A 392 1.47 7.19 -35.50
C ARG A 392 0.93 7.63 -36.86
N SER A 393 1.31 8.81 -37.30
CA SER A 393 1.02 9.33 -38.64
C SER A 393 2.28 9.33 -39.50
N VAL A 394 2.22 8.63 -40.65
CA VAL A 394 3.31 8.56 -41.64
C VAL A 394 2.83 8.93 -43.04
N ASP A 395 3.77 9.29 -43.92
CA ASP A 395 3.52 9.41 -45.35
C ASP A 395 3.59 8.06 -46.09
N GLN A 396 3.36 8.07 -47.39
CA GLN A 396 3.41 6.89 -48.26
C GLN A 396 4.81 6.23 -48.36
N THR A 397 5.86 6.88 -47.85
CA THR A 397 7.23 6.35 -47.74
C THR A 397 7.61 5.95 -46.30
N SER A 398 6.60 5.84 -45.43
CA SER A 398 6.72 5.57 -43.98
C SER A 398 7.52 6.61 -43.20
N GLN A 399 7.69 7.84 -43.72
CA GLN A 399 8.32 8.93 -42.97
C GLN A 399 7.30 9.56 -42.01
N PRO A 400 7.68 9.86 -40.74
CA PRO A 400 6.80 10.51 -39.79
C PRO A 400 6.28 11.88 -40.22
N ILE A 401 4.99 12.14 -39.97
CA ILE A 401 4.36 13.45 -40.18
C ILE A 401 4.11 14.11 -38.83
N THR A 402 4.93 15.12 -38.51
CA THR A 402 4.78 16.00 -37.35
C THR A 402 3.56 16.93 -37.49
N GLY A 403 2.84 17.20 -36.39
CA GLY A 403 1.74 18.15 -36.35
C GLY A 403 0.49 17.75 -37.13
N ALA A 404 0.38 16.47 -37.52
CA ALA A 404 -0.85 15.94 -38.08
C ALA A 404 -1.93 15.91 -36.98
N SER A 405 -3.14 16.36 -37.32
CA SER A 405 -4.31 16.16 -36.46
C SER A 405 -4.57 14.66 -36.29
N LEU A 406 -4.89 14.24 -35.07
CA LEU A 406 -5.21 12.88 -34.68
C LEU A 406 -6.61 12.84 -34.09
N ASN A 407 -7.42 11.86 -34.48
CA ASN A 407 -8.74 11.61 -33.92
C ASN A 407 -9.02 10.10 -33.88
N VAL A 408 -9.32 9.57 -32.70
CA VAL A 408 -9.70 8.16 -32.48
C VAL A 408 -11.14 8.13 -31.99
N THR A 409 -12.00 7.36 -32.67
CA THR A 409 -13.43 7.20 -32.32
C THR A 409 -13.84 5.74 -32.34
N ASP A 410 -14.73 5.33 -31.43
CA ASP A 410 -15.36 4.01 -31.48
C ASP A 410 -16.18 3.85 -32.77
N GLY A 411 -15.79 2.91 -33.64
CA GLY A 411 -16.43 2.68 -34.94
C GLY A 411 -17.83 2.08 -34.81
N ASN A 412 -18.15 1.42 -33.70
CA ASN A 412 -19.51 0.94 -33.42
C ASN A 412 -20.45 2.08 -33.01
N GLN A 413 -19.94 3.30 -32.79
CA GLN A 413 -20.70 4.46 -32.32
C GLN A 413 -21.54 4.12 -31.08
N THR A 414 -20.97 3.36 -30.13
CA THR A 414 -21.74 2.92 -28.96
C THR A 414 -22.21 4.14 -28.16
N THR A 415 -23.53 4.28 -28.06
CA THR A 415 -24.18 5.35 -27.28
C THR A 415 -24.16 5.00 -25.79
N GLN A 416 -22.96 4.68 -25.29
CA GLN A 416 -22.67 4.14 -23.97
C GLN A 416 -22.07 5.24 -23.10
N THR A 417 -22.78 5.61 -22.04
CA THR A 417 -22.26 6.47 -20.96
C THR A 417 -21.07 5.84 -20.22
N ASP A 418 -20.83 4.54 -20.42
CA ASP A 418 -19.71 3.79 -19.87
C ASP A 418 -18.58 3.51 -20.89
N ASN A 419 -18.49 4.24 -22.00
CA ASN A 419 -17.26 4.31 -22.81
C ASN A 419 -16.44 5.55 -22.44
N PRO A 420 -15.46 5.48 -21.51
CA PRO A 420 -14.63 6.63 -21.12
C PRO A 420 -13.63 7.06 -22.21
N THR A 421 -13.66 6.41 -23.38
CA THR A 421 -12.74 6.57 -24.50
C THR A 421 -13.47 6.79 -25.83
N GLN A 422 -14.70 7.33 -25.78
CA GLN A 422 -15.59 7.50 -26.94
C GLN A 422 -14.99 8.36 -28.06
N SER A 423 -14.18 9.37 -27.71
CA SER A 423 -13.37 10.16 -28.64
C SER A 423 -12.07 10.62 -28.00
N ILE A 424 -10.95 10.50 -28.71
CA ILE A 424 -9.63 11.03 -28.30
C ILE A 424 -9.05 11.84 -29.45
N GLY A 425 -8.73 13.11 -29.21
CA GLY A 425 -8.13 14.02 -30.18
C GLY A 425 -6.75 14.52 -29.76
N GLY A 426 -5.90 14.87 -30.73
CA GLY A 426 -4.56 15.41 -30.46
C GLY A 426 -3.82 15.82 -31.73
N THR A 427 -2.50 16.01 -31.61
CA THR A 427 -1.59 16.21 -32.75
C THR A 427 -0.33 15.37 -32.58
N SER A 428 0.25 14.87 -33.68
CA SER A 428 1.51 14.12 -33.63
C SER A 428 2.71 14.97 -33.26
N GLY A 429 3.60 14.43 -32.44
CA GLY A 429 4.91 14.99 -32.12
C GLY A 429 5.93 14.83 -33.25
N SER A 430 7.19 15.19 -32.98
CA SER A 430 8.29 15.16 -33.97
C SER A 430 8.63 13.78 -34.53
N GLY A 431 8.26 12.70 -33.82
CA GLY A 431 8.36 11.31 -34.29
C GLY A 431 7.12 10.81 -35.04
N GLY A 432 6.14 11.68 -35.33
CA GLY A 432 4.85 11.30 -35.92
C GLY A 432 3.88 10.61 -34.95
N ASP A 433 4.30 10.36 -33.72
CA ASP A 433 3.54 9.68 -32.66
C ASP A 433 2.67 10.64 -31.83
N SER A 434 1.56 10.13 -31.31
CA SER A 434 0.82 10.73 -30.19
C SER A 434 1.48 10.42 -28.84
N ASP A 435 1.12 11.21 -27.84
CA ASP A 435 1.22 10.77 -26.44
C ASP A 435 0.52 9.42 -26.24
N VAL A 436 0.93 8.66 -25.24
CA VAL A 436 0.30 7.38 -24.88
C VAL A 436 -1.07 7.67 -24.27
N VAL A 437 -2.13 7.17 -24.90
CA VAL A 437 -3.51 7.30 -24.41
C VAL A 437 -4.08 5.95 -23.99
N THR A 438 -5.11 5.97 -23.15
CA THR A 438 -5.85 4.77 -22.74
C THR A 438 -7.02 4.56 -23.68
N ILE A 439 -7.18 3.34 -24.20
CA ILE A 439 -8.33 2.89 -25.01
C ILE A 439 -9.05 1.80 -24.21
N THR A 440 -10.38 1.88 -24.08
CA THR A 440 -11.15 0.81 -23.44
C THR A 440 -11.33 -0.33 -24.43
N GLU A 441 -11.01 -1.55 -24.01
CA GLU A 441 -11.30 -2.72 -24.83
C GLU A 441 -12.69 -3.25 -24.53
N TYR A 442 -13.03 -3.37 -23.25
CA TYR A 442 -14.35 -3.79 -22.82
C TYR A 442 -14.71 -3.32 -21.42
N VAL A 443 -16.00 -3.37 -21.13
CA VAL A 443 -16.55 -3.37 -19.77
C VAL A 443 -17.21 -4.72 -19.52
N ALA A 444 -16.84 -5.38 -18.43
CA ALA A 444 -17.53 -6.55 -17.91
C ALA A 444 -18.41 -6.17 -16.71
N ASN A 445 -19.56 -6.82 -16.58
CA ASN A 445 -20.45 -6.73 -15.43
C ASN A 445 -21.23 -8.07 -15.24
N SER A 446 -22.11 -8.13 -14.25
CA SER A 446 -22.96 -9.29 -13.95
C SER A 446 -23.91 -9.74 -15.07
N THR A 447 -24.06 -8.96 -16.15
CA THR A 447 -24.85 -9.32 -17.35
C THR A 447 -23.99 -9.76 -18.55
N GLY A 448 -22.66 -9.64 -18.48
CA GLY A 448 -21.72 -10.07 -19.53
C GLY A 448 -20.67 -9.01 -19.89
N ARG A 449 -20.07 -9.16 -21.08
CA ARG A 449 -18.99 -8.32 -21.61
C ARG A 449 -19.48 -7.45 -22.77
N LEU A 450 -19.37 -6.13 -22.60
CA LEU A 450 -19.53 -5.12 -23.65
C LEU A 450 -18.16 -4.82 -24.27
N VAL A 451 -17.92 -5.26 -25.49
CA VAL A 451 -16.68 -4.97 -26.24
C VAL A 451 -16.84 -3.67 -27.03
N PHE A 452 -15.79 -2.83 -27.05
CA PHE A 452 -15.74 -1.59 -27.82
C PHE A 452 -14.91 -1.74 -29.09
N GLY A 453 -15.26 -0.97 -30.12
CA GLY A 453 -14.61 -1.04 -31.42
C GLY A 453 -15.11 -2.20 -32.33
N PRO A 454 -14.58 -2.27 -33.56
CA PRO A 454 -13.29 -1.71 -33.97
C PRO A 454 -13.26 -0.18 -33.97
N TYR A 455 -12.22 0.38 -33.36
CA TYR A 455 -11.96 1.80 -33.32
C TYR A 455 -11.45 2.27 -34.69
N LEU A 456 -11.79 3.51 -35.04
CA LEU A 456 -11.25 4.20 -36.20
C LEU A 456 -10.25 5.25 -35.71
N PHE A 457 -8.95 5.02 -35.96
CA PHE A 457 -7.96 6.09 -35.90
C PHE A 457 -7.95 6.81 -37.25
N SER A 458 -8.17 8.11 -37.25
CA SER A 458 -8.04 9.00 -38.39
C SER A 458 -7.00 10.08 -38.13
N SER A 459 -6.26 10.45 -39.18
CA SER A 459 -5.29 11.55 -39.11
C SER A 459 -5.26 12.36 -40.41
N ALA A 460 -4.96 13.66 -40.29
CA ALA A 460 -4.84 14.57 -41.41
C ALA A 460 -3.74 15.62 -41.19
N SER A 461 -3.05 16.01 -42.26
CA SER A 461 -2.08 17.11 -42.27
C SER A 461 -2.17 17.87 -43.61
N GLY A 462 -2.62 19.13 -43.55
CA GLY A 462 -2.93 19.92 -44.73
C GLY A 462 -4.02 19.24 -45.58
N ALA A 463 -3.68 18.89 -46.82
CA ALA A 463 -4.57 18.13 -47.71
C ALA A 463 -4.41 16.60 -47.59
N LEU A 464 -3.39 16.11 -46.88
CA LEU A 464 -3.17 14.67 -46.72
C LEU A 464 -4.07 14.12 -45.62
N SER A 465 -4.67 12.95 -45.83
CA SER A 465 -5.42 12.24 -44.79
C SER A 465 -5.27 10.72 -44.91
N GLY A 466 -5.50 10.03 -43.79
CA GLY A 466 -5.47 8.58 -43.70
C GLY A 466 -6.27 8.11 -42.50
N SER A 467 -6.71 6.86 -42.54
CA SER A 467 -7.35 6.21 -41.40
C SER A 467 -7.07 4.71 -41.38
N VAL A 468 -7.15 4.14 -40.20
CA VAL A 468 -6.96 2.71 -39.95
C VAL A 468 -7.97 2.24 -38.91
N SER A 469 -8.56 1.08 -39.15
CA SER A 469 -9.48 0.43 -38.22
C SER A 469 -8.71 -0.62 -37.42
N PHE A 470 -8.93 -0.65 -36.10
CA PHE A 470 -8.21 -1.55 -35.18
C PHE A 470 -9.11 -1.99 -34.03
N SER A 471 -8.82 -3.16 -33.45
CA SER A 471 -9.47 -3.63 -32.22
C SER A 471 -8.41 -3.75 -31.11
N PRO A 472 -8.64 -3.21 -29.90
CA PRO A 472 -7.66 -3.20 -28.81
C PRO A 472 -7.45 -4.55 -28.09
N ALA A 473 -7.66 -5.68 -28.77
CA ALA A 473 -7.62 -7.04 -28.21
C ALA A 473 -6.19 -7.63 -28.02
N SER A 474 -5.18 -6.79 -27.86
CA SER A 474 -3.77 -7.21 -27.66
C SER A 474 -2.88 -6.04 -27.23
N ASN A 475 -1.68 -6.35 -26.74
CA ASN A 475 -0.66 -5.38 -26.31
C ASN A 475 0.03 -4.63 -27.48
N VAL A 476 -0.73 -4.21 -28.50
CA VAL A 476 -0.25 -3.37 -29.59
C VAL A 476 0.02 -1.96 -29.07
N SER A 477 1.29 -1.61 -28.95
CA SER A 477 1.74 -0.32 -28.41
C SER A 477 1.58 0.85 -29.37
N ILE A 478 1.61 0.61 -30.70
CA ILE A 478 1.52 1.67 -31.72
C ILE A 478 0.57 1.25 -32.86
N VAL A 479 -0.44 2.08 -33.14
CA VAL A 479 -1.33 1.96 -34.29
C VAL A 479 -0.94 3.02 -35.33
N THR A 480 -0.67 2.62 -36.58
CA THR A 480 -0.13 3.53 -37.61
C THR A 480 -1.14 3.82 -38.73
N ALA A 481 -1.35 5.09 -39.06
CA ALA A 481 -2.10 5.55 -40.23
C ALA A 481 -1.15 6.13 -41.29
N THR A 482 -1.31 5.70 -42.54
CA THR A 482 -0.59 6.25 -43.70
C THR A 482 -1.44 7.34 -44.36
N LEU A 483 -0.95 8.58 -44.35
CA LEU A 483 -1.65 9.72 -44.93
C LEU A 483 -1.33 9.81 -46.43
N SER A 484 -2.36 10.06 -47.22
CA SER A 484 -2.30 10.18 -48.69
C SER A 484 -3.04 11.44 -49.16
N PRO A 485 -2.74 11.97 -50.35
CA PRO A 485 -3.59 12.97 -51.00
C PRO A 485 -5.00 12.42 -51.24
N PRO A 486 -6.04 13.26 -51.29
CA PRO A 486 -7.38 12.82 -51.68
C PRO A 486 -7.35 12.26 -53.10
N PRO A 487 -8.19 11.25 -53.43
CA PRO A 487 -8.31 10.75 -54.79
C PRO A 487 -8.56 11.90 -55.76
N ALA A 488 -7.72 12.01 -56.80
CA ALA A 488 -7.83 13.07 -57.79
C ALA A 488 -9.24 13.04 -58.39
N ALA A 489 -9.99 14.15 -58.21
CA ALA A 489 -11.40 14.20 -58.58
C ALA A 489 -11.57 13.83 -60.05
N ALA A 490 -12.30 12.73 -60.30
CA ALA A 490 -12.48 12.17 -61.64
C ALA A 490 -13.08 13.25 -62.55
N SER A 491 -12.27 13.77 -63.47
CA SER A 491 -12.62 14.94 -64.26
C SER A 491 -13.86 14.63 -65.11
N SER A 492 -14.98 15.29 -64.78
CA SER A 492 -16.25 15.17 -65.49
C SER A 492 -16.13 15.81 -66.88
N GLY A 493 -15.52 15.06 -67.80
CA GLY A 493 -15.23 15.48 -69.17
C GLY A 493 -16.50 15.75 -69.98
N GLY A 494 -17.03 16.97 -69.87
CA GLY A 494 -18.17 17.50 -70.61
C GLY A 494 -17.88 17.70 -72.11
N GLY A 495 -17.35 16.68 -72.79
CA GLY A 495 -17.00 16.67 -74.20
C GLY A 495 -18.18 16.23 -75.09
N GLY A 496 -19.27 16.99 -75.09
CA GLY A 496 -20.47 16.63 -75.86
C GLY A 496 -20.24 16.66 -77.38
N ARG A 497 -20.16 15.49 -78.03
CA ARG A 497 -20.30 15.36 -79.49
C ARG A 497 -21.09 14.11 -79.88
N SER A 498 -22.14 14.33 -80.67
CA SER A 498 -23.03 13.29 -81.19
C SER A 498 -22.41 12.58 -82.41
N SER A 499 -22.42 11.24 -82.40
CA SER A 499 -22.47 10.44 -83.63
C SER A 499 -22.99 9.01 -83.40
N ARG A 500 -24.25 8.79 -83.83
CA ARG A 500 -24.84 7.54 -84.36
C ARG A 500 -24.50 6.18 -83.71
N SER A 501 -25.54 5.52 -83.18
CA SER A 501 -25.65 4.05 -83.15
C SER A 501 -25.58 3.43 -84.56
N PRO A 502 -25.30 2.12 -84.68
CA PRO A 502 -26.46 1.21 -84.84
C PRO A 502 -26.34 -0.17 -84.14
N ALA A 503 -27.52 -0.76 -83.90
CA ALA A 503 -27.84 -2.20 -83.84
C ALA A 503 -27.04 -3.17 -82.95
N SER A 504 -27.75 -3.83 -82.03
CA SER A 504 -27.40 -5.13 -81.45
C SER A 504 -27.45 -6.26 -82.50
N PRO A 505 -26.88 -7.45 -82.22
CA PRO A 505 -27.69 -8.46 -81.55
C PRO A 505 -26.97 -9.20 -80.39
N ALA A 506 -27.74 -10.01 -79.67
CA ALA A 506 -27.30 -10.96 -78.65
C ALA A 506 -27.84 -12.37 -79.01
N PRO A 507 -27.67 -13.41 -78.17
CA PRO A 507 -26.48 -13.88 -77.45
C PRO A 507 -26.09 -15.30 -77.90
N GLN A 508 -24.99 -15.88 -77.39
CA GLN A 508 -24.80 -17.34 -77.41
C GLN A 508 -23.95 -17.88 -76.25
N GLN A 509 -24.12 -19.17 -75.96
CA GLN A 509 -23.58 -19.89 -74.79
C GLN A 509 -22.34 -20.70 -75.17
N ALA A 510 -21.38 -20.86 -74.25
CA ALA A 510 -20.56 -22.06 -74.09
C ALA A 510 -19.78 -22.08 -72.75
N GLN A 511 -19.84 -23.21 -72.05
CA GLN A 511 -18.80 -23.75 -71.14
C GLN A 511 -18.07 -24.90 -71.92
N PRO A 512 -17.11 -25.71 -71.40
CA PRO A 512 -16.67 -25.86 -70.00
C PRO A 512 -15.16 -26.21 -69.74
N VAL A 513 -14.85 -26.54 -68.47
CA VAL A 513 -13.82 -27.48 -67.94
C VAL A 513 -12.33 -27.28 -68.27
N GLN A 514 -11.55 -27.08 -67.19
CA GLN A 514 -10.41 -27.91 -66.73
C GLN A 514 -10.12 -27.50 -65.26
N GLU A 515 -9.92 -28.34 -64.22
CA GLU A 515 -9.06 -29.54 -64.04
C GLU A 515 -7.58 -29.26 -64.34
N GLU A 516 -6.57 -29.58 -63.53
CA GLU A 516 -6.47 -30.27 -62.22
C GLU A 516 -5.31 -29.60 -61.41
N VAL A 517 -4.77 -30.01 -60.25
CA VAL A 517 -4.73 -31.24 -59.43
C VAL A 517 -4.77 -30.81 -57.94
N ALA A 518 -5.14 -31.69 -56.99
CA ALA A 518 -4.75 -31.56 -55.57
C ALA A 518 -3.95 -32.81 -55.12
N ILE A 519 -2.89 -32.64 -54.32
CA ILE A 519 -2.10 -33.75 -53.76
C ILE A 519 -1.98 -33.58 -52.25
N GLU A 520 -2.08 -34.69 -51.52
CA GLU A 520 -2.41 -34.76 -50.11
C GLU A 520 -1.45 -35.69 -49.35
N GLN A 521 -1.29 -35.44 -48.03
CA GLN A 521 -0.86 -36.43 -47.01
C GLN A 521 0.62 -36.94 -47.14
N PRO A 522 1.12 -37.82 -46.24
CA PRO A 522 1.65 -37.40 -44.93
C PRO A 522 2.99 -38.10 -44.59
N ILE A 523 3.42 -38.09 -43.31
CA ILE A 523 4.09 -39.21 -42.63
C ILE A 523 4.11 -38.97 -41.10
N GLU A 524 4.14 -40.06 -40.31
CA GLU A 524 3.90 -40.08 -38.86
C GLU A 524 5.16 -40.20 -37.98
N GLU A 525 4.97 -39.84 -36.69
CA GLU A 525 5.45 -40.51 -35.46
C GLU A 525 6.89 -41.05 -35.31
N ALA A 526 7.60 -40.60 -34.25
CA ALA A 526 8.60 -41.41 -33.53
C ALA A 526 8.94 -40.87 -32.12
N ALA A 527 8.86 -41.73 -31.10
CA ALA A 527 9.47 -41.64 -29.77
C ALA A 527 9.43 -43.05 -29.11
N PRO A 528 10.09 -43.34 -27.96
CA PRO A 528 11.09 -42.61 -27.19
C PRO A 528 12.40 -43.42 -27.01
N VAL A 529 13.31 -43.05 -26.09
CA VAL A 529 14.06 -43.96 -25.17
C VAL A 529 14.86 -43.17 -24.10
N GLU A 530 15.15 -43.87 -23.00
CA GLU A 530 15.93 -43.55 -21.77
C GLU A 530 17.30 -42.83 -21.99
N GLY A 531 17.97 -42.22 -21.00
CA GLY A 531 17.87 -42.36 -19.53
C GLY A 531 18.62 -41.27 -18.71
N PRO A 532 18.91 -41.49 -17.41
CA PRO A 532 18.81 -40.45 -16.38
C PRO A 532 20.12 -39.76 -15.90
N VAL A 533 19.95 -38.64 -15.18
CA VAL A 533 20.90 -38.08 -14.20
C VAL A 533 20.12 -37.69 -12.93
N GLU A 534 20.66 -38.00 -11.76
CA GLU A 534 20.03 -37.78 -10.45
C GLU A 534 20.27 -36.36 -9.90
N VAL A 535 19.24 -35.78 -9.25
CA VAL A 535 19.41 -34.81 -8.16
C VAL A 535 18.36 -35.15 -7.09
N GLU A 536 18.77 -35.31 -5.84
CA GLU A 536 17.94 -35.83 -4.76
C GLU A 536 16.88 -34.82 -4.26
N GLN A 537 15.71 -35.33 -3.85
CA GLN A 537 14.79 -34.57 -2.99
C GLN A 537 15.16 -34.75 -1.51
N PRO A 538 15.23 -33.67 -0.71
CA PRO A 538 15.27 -33.80 0.75
C PRO A 538 13.91 -34.26 1.29
N VAL A 539 13.79 -35.57 1.53
CA VAL A 539 12.61 -36.23 2.11
C VAL A 539 12.18 -35.59 3.43
N ARG A 540 10.85 -35.45 3.64
CA ARG A 540 10.23 -35.07 4.92
C ARG A 540 10.83 -35.88 6.07
N ARG A 541 11.58 -35.24 6.98
CA ARG A 541 11.94 -35.85 8.27
C ARG A 541 10.79 -35.66 9.26
N THR A 542 9.96 -36.69 9.41
CA THR A 542 9.23 -36.92 10.66
C THR A 542 10.24 -37.20 11.76
N SER A 543 10.46 -36.25 12.67
CA SER A 543 11.27 -36.46 13.86
C SER A 543 10.38 -36.85 15.04
N ASP A 544 10.44 -38.10 15.46
CA ASP A 544 9.81 -38.56 16.71
C ASP A 544 10.42 -37.83 17.90
N ALA A 545 9.71 -36.83 18.43
CA ALA A 545 10.03 -36.20 19.70
C ALA A 545 9.50 -37.07 20.85
N ALA A 546 10.40 -37.62 21.66
CA ALA A 546 10.04 -38.62 22.67
C ALA A 546 9.11 -38.08 23.76
N SER A 547 8.19 -38.92 24.21
CA SER A 547 7.23 -38.62 25.28
C SER A 547 7.94 -38.35 26.62
N PHE A 548 8.01 -37.08 27.02
CA PHE A 548 8.35 -36.69 28.38
C PHE A 548 7.08 -36.50 29.22
N SER A 549 6.85 -37.39 30.18
CA SER A 549 5.74 -37.27 31.13
C SER A 549 6.16 -36.43 32.35
N PRO A 550 5.54 -35.26 32.62
CA PRO A 550 5.66 -34.60 33.90
C PRO A 550 4.91 -35.39 35.00
N PRO A 551 5.37 -35.36 36.27
CA PRO A 551 4.77 -36.13 37.35
C PRO A 551 3.46 -35.53 37.87
N ALA A 552 2.59 -36.39 38.40
CA ALA A 552 1.25 -36.00 38.84
C ALA A 552 1.24 -35.13 40.11
N SER A 553 0.37 -34.10 40.11
CA SER A 553 -0.08 -33.37 41.30
C SER A 553 -1.56 -33.69 41.61
N ARG A 554 -2.01 -33.45 42.85
CA ARG A 554 -3.33 -33.84 43.36
C ARG A 554 -4.37 -32.71 43.27
N PRO A 555 -5.67 -33.03 43.17
CA PRO A 555 -6.73 -32.03 43.02
C PRO A 555 -7.05 -31.29 44.32
N GLN A 556 -7.41 -30.01 44.18
CA GLN A 556 -8.27 -29.27 45.11
C GLN A 556 -9.29 -28.44 44.32
N SER A 557 -10.31 -27.92 45.01
CA SER A 557 -11.64 -27.72 44.42
C SER A 557 -12.28 -26.36 44.73
N ASN A 558 -12.79 -25.72 43.67
CA ASN A 558 -13.85 -24.70 43.67
C ASN A 558 -13.52 -23.39 44.44
N PRO A 559 -14.39 -22.36 44.38
CA PRO A 559 -14.51 -21.51 43.19
C PRO A 559 -14.48 -20.01 43.56
N ILE A 560 -14.51 -19.09 42.57
CA ILE A 560 -15.19 -17.80 42.71
C ILE A 560 -15.45 -17.13 41.35
N THR A 561 -16.46 -16.25 41.32
CA THR A 561 -17.05 -15.61 40.14
C THR A 561 -16.25 -14.42 39.60
N GLY A 562 -15.87 -14.50 38.32
CA GLY A 562 -16.60 -13.79 37.25
C GLY A 562 -16.35 -12.29 37.02
N LEU A 563 -16.00 -11.96 35.77
CA LEU A 563 -16.46 -10.76 35.07
C LEU A 563 -16.57 -11.09 33.56
N PHE A 564 -17.71 -10.80 32.94
CA PHE A 564 -17.89 -10.97 31.49
C PHE A 564 -17.44 -9.69 30.76
N ALA A 565 -16.45 -9.82 29.88
CA ALA A 565 -16.18 -8.82 28.85
C ALA A 565 -17.00 -9.13 27.59
N LEU A 566 -17.46 -8.09 26.88
CA LEU A 566 -18.26 -8.23 25.67
C LEU A 566 -17.35 -8.35 24.43
N GLY A 567 -17.11 -9.58 23.99
CA GLY A 567 -16.67 -9.83 22.61
C GLY A 567 -17.83 -9.65 21.64
N ILE A 568 -17.62 -8.92 20.54
CA ILE A 568 -18.60 -8.75 19.47
C ILE A 568 -18.27 -9.74 18.35
N ASP A 569 -18.75 -10.98 18.51
CA ASP A 569 -18.63 -12.04 17.50
C ASP A 569 -19.50 -11.71 16.28
N GLY A 570 -18.88 -11.26 15.19
CA GLY A 570 -19.54 -10.92 13.93
C GLY A 570 -20.01 -12.13 13.10
N LYS A 571 -20.79 -13.04 13.68
CA LYS A 571 -21.25 -14.26 12.98
C LYS A 571 -22.56 -14.05 12.22
N SER A 572 -22.52 -14.47 10.95
CA SER A 572 -23.61 -14.37 9.97
C SER A 572 -24.96 -14.91 10.47
N LEU A 573 -26.02 -14.12 10.31
CA LEU A 573 -27.40 -14.55 10.49
C LEU A 573 -28.01 -14.97 9.14
N GLY A 574 -27.84 -16.25 8.81
CA GLY A 574 -28.61 -16.90 7.76
C GLY A 574 -30.12 -16.85 8.05
N GLY A 575 -30.92 -16.53 7.04
CA GLY A 575 -32.35 -16.26 7.20
C GLY A 575 -33.19 -17.50 7.54
N VAL A 576 -34.16 -17.34 8.44
CA VAL A 576 -35.26 -18.28 8.66
C VAL A 576 -36.59 -17.55 8.58
N THR A 577 -37.47 -17.97 7.68
CA THR A 577 -38.80 -17.38 7.48
C THR A 577 -39.74 -17.83 8.59
N GLY A 578 -40.20 -16.92 9.45
CA GLY A 578 -41.09 -17.22 10.58
C GLY A 578 -42.34 -16.34 10.59
N MET A 579 -43.52 -16.94 10.41
CA MET A 579 -44.81 -16.25 10.58
C MET A 579 -45.07 -15.95 12.06
N LEU A 580 -45.58 -14.74 12.36
CA LEU A 580 -46.41 -14.51 13.54
C LEU A 580 -47.83 -14.15 13.10
N VAL A 581 -48.83 -14.84 13.67
CA VAL A 581 -50.24 -14.55 13.49
C VAL A 581 -50.71 -13.65 14.63
N ALA A 582 -51.32 -12.50 14.30
CA ALA A 582 -51.96 -11.63 15.30
C ALA A 582 -53.27 -12.27 15.81
N ALA A 583 -53.57 -12.11 17.10
CA ALA A 583 -54.57 -12.90 17.82
C ALA A 583 -55.84 -12.12 18.22
N ASP A 584 -56.21 -11.06 17.50
CA ASP A 584 -57.51 -10.41 17.59
C ASP A 584 -57.98 -9.84 16.23
N GLY A 585 -59.24 -10.12 15.87
CA GLY A 585 -59.77 -9.85 14.53
C GLY A 585 -60.70 -8.64 14.46
N SER A 586 -60.20 -7.48 14.01
CA SER A 586 -61.03 -6.38 13.49
C SER A 586 -60.22 -5.45 12.54
N PRO A 587 -60.85 -4.66 11.64
CA PRO A 587 -60.15 -4.04 10.50
C PRO A 587 -59.74 -2.55 10.65
N ASN A 588 -58.75 -2.17 9.83
CA ASN A 588 -58.27 -0.84 9.36
C ASN A 588 -59.27 0.35 9.43
N PRO A 589 -58.85 1.65 9.54
CA PRO A 589 -57.73 2.22 8.75
C PRO A 589 -56.82 3.35 9.33
N ALA A 590 -55.57 3.36 8.83
CA ALA A 590 -54.64 4.49 8.53
C ALA A 590 -54.77 5.92 9.17
N THR A 591 -53.70 6.36 9.85
CA THR A 591 -52.98 7.66 9.68
C THR A 591 -51.72 7.66 10.59
N PHE A 592 -50.48 7.84 10.13
CA PHE A 592 -49.74 9.02 9.60
C PHE A 592 -49.20 10.00 10.68
N LEU A 593 -47.86 10.05 10.80
CA LEU A 593 -46.98 10.98 11.56
C LEU A 593 -47.18 11.14 13.09
N GLY A 594 -46.14 10.85 13.89
CA GLY A 594 -46.01 11.44 15.25
C GLY A 594 -45.05 10.83 16.28
N LEU A 595 -43.87 11.45 16.44
CA LEU A 595 -43.21 11.77 17.73
C LEU A 595 -42.59 10.70 18.67
N VAL A 596 -41.82 11.26 19.62
CA VAL A 596 -41.29 10.74 20.90
C VAL A 596 -39.98 9.93 20.87
N SER A 597 -38.90 10.65 21.19
CA SER A 597 -37.62 10.12 21.67
C SER A 597 -37.74 9.42 23.03
N VAL A 598 -36.91 8.41 23.27
CA VAL A 598 -36.51 8.01 24.63
C VAL A 598 -35.05 8.44 24.83
N ALA A 599 -34.80 9.22 25.87
CA ALA A 599 -33.45 9.66 26.22
C ALA A 599 -32.87 8.82 27.37
N ILE A 600 -31.59 8.47 27.27
CA ILE A 600 -30.77 8.07 28.40
C ILE A 600 -29.57 9.03 28.42
N ALA A 601 -29.31 9.67 29.56
CA ALA A 601 -28.29 10.70 29.70
C ALA A 601 -26.96 10.12 30.22
N GLY A 602 -25.82 10.61 29.71
CA GLY A 602 -24.50 10.05 30.04
C GLY A 602 -23.30 10.84 29.51
N SER A 603 -23.26 12.16 29.74
CA SER A 603 -22.05 13.01 29.65
C SER A 603 -21.19 12.95 28.37
N VAL A 604 -21.49 13.81 27.39
CA VAL A 604 -20.58 14.12 26.26
C VAL A 604 -19.62 15.26 26.64
N VAL A 605 -18.32 15.08 26.39
CA VAL A 605 -17.30 16.13 26.55
C VAL A 605 -17.32 17.10 25.36
N TYR A 606 -17.56 18.39 25.62
CA TYR A 606 -17.59 19.43 24.60
C TYR A 606 -16.19 19.93 24.20
N ILE A 607 -15.65 19.48 23.07
CA ILE A 607 -14.46 20.08 22.46
C ILE A 607 -14.88 21.16 21.45
N LYS A 608 -14.80 22.44 21.84
CA LYS A 608 -14.99 23.58 20.94
C LYS A 608 -13.80 23.74 19.96
N ARG A 609 -13.84 23.09 18.79
CA ARG A 609 -12.90 23.41 17.71
C ARG A 609 -13.17 24.81 17.14
N LYS A 610 -12.23 25.74 17.34
CA LYS A 610 -12.26 27.09 16.77
C LYS A 610 -11.85 27.04 15.29
N VAL A 611 -12.82 26.99 14.38
CA VAL A 611 -12.56 26.96 12.93
C VAL A 611 -12.03 28.32 12.47
N ILE A 612 -10.73 28.40 12.19
CA ILE A 612 -10.09 29.59 11.61
C ILE A 612 -10.03 29.43 10.09
N PHE A 613 -10.96 30.07 9.39
CA PHE A 613 -10.90 30.19 7.92
C PHE A 613 -9.74 31.12 7.52
N ARG A 614 -8.56 30.56 7.24
CA ARG A 614 -7.53 31.28 6.46
C ARG A 614 -7.92 31.22 4.98
N LYS A 615 -8.31 32.36 4.43
CA LYS A 615 -8.52 32.56 2.98
C LYS A 615 -7.20 32.27 2.25
N ARG A 616 -7.15 31.18 1.48
CA ARG A 616 -5.95 30.77 0.73
C ARG A 616 -5.97 31.44 -0.63
N GLU A 617 -5.11 32.44 -0.83
CA GLU A 617 -4.92 33.05 -2.16
C GLU A 617 -4.12 32.09 -3.04
N THR A 618 -4.66 31.79 -4.22
CA THR A 618 -3.99 30.97 -5.23
C THR A 618 -2.92 31.79 -5.93
N LYS A 619 -1.65 31.55 -5.60
CA LYS A 619 -0.54 31.85 -6.50
C LYS A 619 -0.22 30.62 -7.33
N GLU A 620 -0.27 30.79 -8.64
CA GLU A 620 0.27 29.82 -9.59
C GLU A 620 1.79 29.71 -9.41
N TYR A 621 2.30 28.49 -9.44
CA TYR A 621 3.72 28.22 -9.69
C TYR A 621 3.82 27.63 -11.09
N ALA A 622 4.35 28.41 -12.02
CA ALA A 622 4.79 27.92 -13.31
C ALA A 622 6.29 27.61 -13.22
N ASP A 623 6.66 26.34 -13.37
CA ASP A 623 8.07 25.94 -13.36
C ASP A 623 8.82 26.46 -14.59
N GLN A 624 10.05 26.91 -14.38
CA GLN A 624 10.91 27.46 -15.43
C GLN A 624 11.78 26.37 -16.06
N GLY A 625 11.78 26.29 -17.40
CA GLY A 625 12.55 25.32 -18.16
C GLY A 625 13.36 25.94 -19.30
N ARG A 626 14.66 26.14 -19.06
CA ARG A 626 15.76 26.47 -19.99
C ARG A 626 15.87 27.90 -20.55
N GLU A 627 17.13 28.31 -20.65
CA GLU A 627 17.65 29.58 -21.19
C GLU A 627 17.85 29.52 -22.71
N ALA A 628 17.67 30.65 -23.42
CA ALA A 628 18.26 30.87 -24.76
C ALA A 628 18.31 32.35 -25.23
N GLY A 629 19.10 33.21 -24.55
CA GLY A 629 19.84 34.31 -25.19
C GLY A 629 19.16 35.63 -25.65
N VAL A 630 20.06 36.53 -26.09
CA VAL A 630 19.88 37.84 -26.78
C VAL A 630 19.62 39.10 -25.90
N ALA A 631 20.41 40.14 -26.18
CA ALA A 631 20.65 41.35 -25.39
C ALA A 631 19.81 42.60 -25.79
N GLY A 632 19.91 43.66 -24.98
CA GLY A 632 19.41 45.04 -25.23
C GLY A 632 19.02 45.74 -23.91
N GLU A 633 19.94 46.36 -23.18
CA GLU A 633 20.41 47.77 -23.29
C GLU A 633 19.44 48.87 -22.77
N ALA A 634 19.95 49.68 -21.82
CA ALA A 634 19.54 51.07 -21.48
C ALA A 634 18.13 51.31 -20.86
N ARG A 635 17.84 52.35 -20.06
CA ARG A 635 18.64 53.37 -19.29
C ARG A 635 17.69 54.14 -18.33
N GLU A 636 18.26 54.78 -17.30
CA GLU A 636 17.70 55.94 -16.54
C GLU A 636 16.37 55.67 -15.76
N GLY A 637 16.01 56.38 -14.67
CA GLY A 637 16.73 57.42 -13.91
C GLY A 637 15.89 58.03 -12.76
N GLU A 638 16.54 58.88 -11.95
CA GLU A 638 16.03 59.80 -10.89
C GLU A 638 15.42 59.28 -9.57
N ASP A 639 15.93 59.88 -8.48
CA ASP A 639 15.39 59.89 -7.12
C ASP A 639 14.16 60.82 -6.95
N ARG A 640 13.43 60.64 -5.84
CA ARG A 640 13.04 61.78 -4.98
C ARG A 640 12.55 61.40 -3.58
N ASP A 641 13.19 61.96 -2.56
CA ASP A 641 12.69 62.05 -1.18
C ASP A 641 11.45 62.96 -1.08
N PHE A 642 10.65 62.79 -0.02
CA PHE A 642 10.47 63.86 0.98
C PHE A 642 9.92 63.36 2.34
N ALA A 643 10.21 64.11 3.41
CA ALA A 643 9.67 63.91 4.78
C ALA A 643 8.18 64.33 4.90
N GLY A 644 7.42 64.08 5.98
CA GLY A 644 7.66 63.53 7.33
C GLY A 644 6.28 63.18 7.97
N SER A 645 6.04 63.08 9.28
CA SER A 645 6.80 63.45 10.49
C SER A 645 6.21 62.77 11.77
N ARG A 646 6.95 62.84 12.90
CA ARG A 646 6.55 63.05 14.33
C ARG A 646 5.03 63.00 14.72
N GLU A 647 4.61 62.59 15.93
CA GLU A 647 5.27 62.61 17.25
C GLU A 647 4.51 61.76 18.31
N GLY A 648 5.20 61.24 19.35
CA GLY A 648 4.59 60.78 20.63
C GLY A 648 3.77 59.47 20.60
N ALA A 649 3.42 58.85 21.73
CA ALA A 649 3.85 59.06 23.12
C ALA A 649 3.67 57.77 23.97
N GLU A 650 4.03 57.83 25.26
CA GLU A 650 4.15 56.72 26.20
C GLU A 650 2.83 56.02 26.59
N GLY A 651 2.90 54.74 26.97
CA GLY A 651 1.82 53.97 27.60
C GLY A 651 2.32 52.65 28.20
N ARG A 652 1.99 52.37 29.47
CA ARG A 652 2.34 51.13 30.20
C ARG A 652 1.09 50.26 30.45
N PRO A 653 1.24 48.98 30.86
CA PRO A 653 0.19 47.98 30.73
C PRO A 653 -0.80 47.93 31.90
N GLU A 654 -1.92 47.23 31.67
CA GLU A 654 -2.76 46.61 32.70
C GLU A 654 -2.96 45.12 32.38
N GLU A 655 -3.30 44.35 33.40
CA GLU A 655 -3.59 42.91 33.35
C GLU A 655 -5.11 42.66 33.27
N GLU A 656 -5.56 41.54 32.70
CA GLU A 656 -6.47 40.55 33.33
C GLU A 656 -7.12 39.59 32.30
N GLN A 657 -7.45 38.38 32.78
CA GLN A 657 -8.23 37.27 32.16
C GLN A 657 -7.54 36.42 31.08
#